data_AF-A0A8H6ZEN5-F1
#
_entry.id   AF-A0A8H6ZEN5-F1
#
_cell.length_a   1.000
_cell.length_b   1.000
_cell.length_c   1.000
_cell.angle_alpha   90.00
_cell.angle_beta   90.00
_cell.angle_gamma   90.00
#
_symmetry.space_group_name_H-M   'P 1'
#
loop_
_entity.id
_entity.type
_entity.pdbx_description
1 polymer ?
#
loop_
_entity_poly.entity_id
_entity_poly.type
_entity_poly.pdbx_seq_one_letter_code
_entity_poly.pdbx_strand_id
1 'polypeptide(L)'
;MRLPLRLLVGSTVFLILLYFIYSQLPPYSVYNYSRSTQNRASLDVLERSTKFVWFKQLQGAGFNNQIQEVLLYHHLALSGDRVYVYQPLVWQRAPRHSPLPLSAFLSGVTNGTVAEDMFATACSPSETTHLSLNHENDALWDQAVNVLRDSTFKCIFIDNHIINWSFLASSAIHPIWPSFKQYLSSTFQWSTYISDIVERARPTEPYMALHLRRGDFEGHCNGLASSQTGFTTWGTLPELQDSVFPPKLDLNNYTSVMEHCYPSLYRILDAIDFQARANPHVNTLHVLHDGSWDHPSVYLQYYKLEAAVKDPRRILKAGWKGGPMKTVTHSATLPGSGDWSVAVDVELARTANIFIVVLCCRLYATRSKVNVDIAHQDKVTLPHRSLWKQYFPAAVKPYASRITLANPDTAADVADAFIPAGSVDKVVVEIFPGPGQLTRALLALPRERIRKIIVLEHADVFLEYLKPLEATDDRIKVVPLNGESWSSYQTLEEMKLLEDVKTVPWDQGVHPQLHFVSHLASNVYGEQFISQLFRSMPDQQWLFKHGRVPMSILLSEYIWKRILGDSVRIRCKLSMIAAAVASCEEAVPFKALQPYTEHFYPPPSSQTRATKTLSVNEARRKAGTPFVAINVTPLENQVIQPGLLLKWDYCLRHLYVNRATPIKNALPFLAPNAQSLLKGTDIDPKTTVRDLTVEEWRQLVTAFHVWPFAPEDLSITDAIGIDDEKHG
;
A
#
# COMPACT_ATOMS: atom_id res chain seq x y z
N MET A 1 25.04 -45.40 -9.93
CA MET A 1 24.98 -44.54 -11.15
C MET A 1 23.90 -43.44 -11.15
N ARG A 2 22.83 -43.48 -10.32
CA ARG A 2 21.75 -42.45 -10.37
C ARG A 2 22.06 -41.11 -9.65
N LEU A 3 22.94 -41.10 -8.65
CA LEU A 3 23.30 -39.91 -7.88
C LEU A 3 23.96 -38.77 -8.70
N PRO A 4 24.99 -39.01 -9.55
CA PRO A 4 25.63 -37.93 -10.32
C PRO A 4 24.67 -37.26 -11.31
N LEU A 5 23.70 -37.99 -11.86
CA LEU A 5 22.70 -37.41 -12.77
C LEU A 5 21.76 -36.43 -12.05
N ARG A 6 21.36 -36.72 -10.79
CA ARG A 6 20.56 -35.78 -9.98
C ARG A 6 21.35 -34.53 -9.62
N LEU A 7 22.63 -34.67 -9.27
CA LEU A 7 23.51 -33.52 -9.01
C LEU A 7 23.73 -32.67 -10.27
N LEU A 8 23.93 -33.29 -11.44
CA LEU A 8 24.11 -32.59 -12.72
C LEU A 8 22.84 -31.86 -13.17
N VAL A 9 21.66 -32.45 -12.99
CA VAL A 9 20.38 -31.77 -13.27
C VAL A 9 20.15 -30.63 -12.28
N GLY A 10 20.43 -30.82 -10.99
CA GLY A 10 20.31 -29.77 -9.97
C GLY A 10 21.22 -28.58 -10.23
N SER A 11 22.50 -28.83 -10.55
CA SER A 11 23.44 -27.75 -10.90
C SER A 11 23.10 -27.08 -12.23
N THR A 12 22.60 -27.83 -13.21
CA THR A 12 22.14 -27.26 -14.49
C THR A 12 20.92 -26.35 -14.29
N VAL A 13 19.93 -26.77 -13.50
CA VAL A 13 18.77 -25.91 -13.16
C VAL A 13 19.19 -24.68 -12.36
N PHE A 14 20.11 -24.83 -11.40
CA PHE A 14 20.64 -23.70 -10.63
C PHE A 14 21.45 -22.72 -11.49
N LEU A 15 22.26 -23.20 -12.43
CA LEU A 15 23.00 -22.37 -13.38
C LEU A 15 22.08 -21.69 -14.41
N ILE A 16 21.01 -22.36 -14.85
CA ILE A 16 19.97 -21.74 -15.69
C ILE A 16 19.25 -20.64 -14.89
N LEU A 17 18.88 -20.88 -13.64
CA LEU A 17 18.26 -19.86 -12.77
C LEU A 17 19.19 -18.68 -12.53
N LEU A 18 20.48 -18.91 -12.24
CA LEU A 18 21.49 -17.84 -12.13
C LEU A 18 21.67 -17.07 -13.43
N TYR A 19 21.69 -17.76 -14.58
CA TYR A 19 21.77 -17.11 -15.90
C TYR A 19 20.52 -16.27 -16.20
N PHE A 20 19.32 -16.75 -15.87
CA PHE A 20 18.09 -15.97 -15.95
C PHE A 20 18.12 -14.75 -15.02
N ILE A 21 18.51 -14.90 -13.75
CA ILE A 21 18.64 -13.78 -12.81
C ILE A 21 19.66 -12.75 -13.33
N TYR A 22 20.83 -13.20 -13.78
CA TYR A 22 21.90 -12.30 -14.25
C TYR A 22 21.56 -11.60 -15.57
N SER A 23 20.83 -12.26 -16.48
CA SER A 23 20.38 -11.66 -17.75
C SER A 23 19.19 -10.70 -17.62
N GLN A 24 18.57 -10.62 -16.43
CA GLN A 24 17.58 -9.57 -16.10
C GLN A 24 18.18 -8.40 -15.30
N LEU A 25 19.43 -8.50 -14.84
CA LEU A 25 20.10 -7.39 -14.16
C LEU A 25 20.58 -6.33 -15.17
N PRO A 26 20.32 -5.03 -14.93
CA PRO A 26 20.86 -3.96 -15.77
C PRO A 26 22.40 -3.95 -15.75
N PRO A 27 23.08 -3.80 -16.90
CA PRO A 27 24.53 -3.61 -16.93
C PRO A 27 24.88 -2.22 -16.39
N TYR A 28 25.23 -2.10 -15.11
CA TYR A 28 25.58 -0.83 -14.44
C TYR A 28 26.67 0.00 -15.14
N SER A 29 27.52 -0.64 -15.96
CA SER A 29 28.47 0.02 -16.87
C SER A 29 27.78 0.97 -17.87
N VAL A 30 26.57 0.63 -18.34
CA VAL A 30 25.76 1.49 -19.22
C VAL A 30 25.31 2.76 -18.50
N TYR A 31 24.89 2.67 -17.23
CA TYR A 31 24.51 3.86 -16.45
C TYR A 31 25.72 4.76 -16.17
N ASN A 32 26.88 4.19 -15.85
CA ASN A 32 28.11 4.96 -15.71
C ASN A 32 28.54 5.64 -17.02
N TYR A 33 28.42 4.94 -18.16
CA TYR A 33 28.69 5.51 -19.48
C TYR A 33 27.71 6.64 -19.84
N SER A 34 26.41 6.43 -19.59
CA SER A 34 25.35 7.42 -19.84
C SER A 34 25.58 8.69 -19.02
N ARG A 35 25.88 8.56 -17.71
CA ARG A 35 26.25 9.70 -16.86
C ARG A 35 27.52 10.40 -17.36
N SER A 36 28.56 9.65 -17.75
CA SER A 36 29.78 10.27 -18.30
C SER A 36 29.52 11.06 -19.59
N THR A 37 28.49 10.68 -20.37
CA THR A 37 28.14 11.28 -21.66
C THR A 37 27.18 12.46 -21.50
N GLN A 38 26.17 12.35 -20.63
CA GLN A 38 25.23 13.44 -20.35
C GLN A 38 25.92 14.65 -19.71
N ASN A 39 26.93 14.43 -18.84
CA ASN A 39 27.67 15.51 -18.19
C ASN A 39 28.60 16.22 -19.20
N ARG A 40 29.17 15.48 -20.17
CA ARG A 40 29.91 16.06 -21.30
C ARG A 40 28.99 16.85 -22.24
N ALA A 41 27.78 16.38 -22.52
CA ALA A 41 26.79 17.11 -23.30
C ALA A 41 26.33 18.40 -22.57
N SER A 42 26.17 18.33 -21.24
CA SER A 42 25.80 19.49 -20.42
C SER A 42 26.81 20.64 -20.55
N LEU A 43 28.12 20.35 -20.60
CA LEU A 43 29.16 21.39 -20.76
C LEU A 43 28.97 22.24 -22.03
N ASP A 44 28.67 21.61 -23.17
CA ASP A 44 28.40 22.32 -24.43
C ASP A 44 27.15 23.21 -24.34
N VAL A 45 26.15 22.79 -23.57
CA VAL A 45 24.96 23.61 -23.27
C VAL A 45 25.33 24.79 -22.35
N LEU A 46 26.23 24.60 -21.36
CA LEU A 46 26.67 25.66 -20.45
C LEU A 46 27.49 26.76 -21.14
N GLU A 47 28.30 26.41 -22.13
CA GLU A 47 29.08 27.39 -22.90
C GLU A 47 28.20 28.26 -23.82
N ARG A 48 27.02 27.77 -24.21
CA ARG A 48 26.13 28.40 -25.19
C ARG A 48 24.92 29.12 -24.59
N SER A 49 24.52 28.79 -23.35
CA SER A 49 23.22 29.15 -22.80
C SER A 49 23.30 30.09 -21.60
N THR A 50 22.39 31.07 -21.53
CA THR A 50 22.45 32.16 -20.54
C THR A 50 21.30 32.17 -19.53
N LYS A 51 20.23 31.37 -19.72
CA LYS A 51 19.12 31.22 -18.77
C LYS A 51 18.83 29.76 -18.46
N PHE A 52 18.77 29.43 -17.18
CA PHE A 52 18.50 28.08 -16.66
C PHE A 52 17.28 28.10 -15.71
N VAL A 53 16.57 26.97 -15.63
CA VAL A 53 15.56 26.71 -14.60
C VAL A 53 15.67 25.27 -14.08
N TRP A 54 15.73 25.14 -12.76
CA TRP A 54 15.67 23.88 -12.04
C TRP A 54 14.34 23.80 -11.29
N PHE A 55 13.55 22.77 -11.60
CA PHE A 55 12.30 22.46 -10.88
C PHE A 55 12.52 21.29 -9.92
N LYS A 56 11.81 21.31 -8.81
CA LYS A 56 11.71 20.19 -7.89
C LYS A 56 10.91 19.04 -8.52
N GLN A 57 11.60 18.00 -8.97
CA GLN A 57 11.01 16.81 -9.58
C GLN A 57 10.50 15.81 -8.53
N LEU A 58 9.41 15.12 -8.86
CA LEU A 58 8.91 13.94 -8.19
C LEU A 58 9.93 12.79 -8.28
N GLN A 59 10.35 12.28 -7.13
CA GLN A 59 11.29 11.17 -7.01
C GLN A 59 10.65 9.97 -6.32
N GLY A 60 11.09 8.76 -6.65
CA GLY A 60 10.67 7.52 -5.97
C GLY A 60 9.24 7.05 -6.24
N ALA A 61 8.46 7.76 -7.06
CA ALA A 61 7.12 7.35 -7.50
C ALA A 61 7.16 6.30 -8.64
N GLY A 62 6.00 5.85 -9.12
CA GLY A 62 5.90 5.00 -10.31
C GLY A 62 6.45 5.68 -11.58
N PHE A 63 6.97 4.89 -12.52
CA PHE A 63 7.70 5.36 -13.72
C PHE A 63 6.94 6.45 -14.48
N ASN A 64 5.71 6.15 -14.90
CA ASN A 64 4.87 7.04 -15.70
C ASN A 64 4.62 8.39 -15.01
N ASN A 65 4.60 8.42 -13.67
CA ASN A 65 4.35 9.63 -12.89
C ASN A 65 5.55 10.57 -12.96
N GLN A 66 6.77 10.03 -12.70
CA GLN A 66 8.01 10.79 -12.82
C GLN A 66 8.23 11.27 -14.26
N ILE A 67 8.02 10.39 -15.25
CA ILE A 67 8.22 10.69 -16.68
C ILE A 67 7.23 11.75 -17.19
N GLN A 68 5.94 11.68 -16.84
CA GLN A 68 4.95 12.69 -17.22
C GLN A 68 5.34 14.08 -16.70
N GLU A 69 5.79 14.16 -15.46
CA GLU A 69 6.16 15.42 -14.82
C GLU A 69 7.46 15.99 -15.40
N VAL A 70 8.48 15.16 -15.61
CA VAL A 70 9.75 15.53 -16.28
C VAL A 70 9.50 16.11 -17.68
N LEU A 71 8.60 15.51 -18.45
CA LEU A 71 8.23 16.03 -19.78
C LEU A 71 7.51 17.36 -19.70
N LEU A 72 6.60 17.54 -18.74
CA LEU A 72 5.90 18.80 -18.53
C LEU A 72 6.84 19.91 -18.01
N TYR A 73 7.78 19.62 -17.11
CA TYR A 73 8.78 20.60 -16.67
C TYR A 73 9.75 20.99 -17.80
N HIS A 74 10.14 20.07 -18.67
CA HIS A 74 10.93 20.40 -19.85
C HIS A 74 10.13 21.29 -20.82
N HIS A 75 8.86 20.97 -21.09
CA HIS A 75 7.98 21.81 -21.90
C HIS A 75 7.77 23.21 -21.29
N LEU A 76 7.66 23.30 -19.96
CA LEU A 76 7.54 24.57 -19.23
C LEU A 76 8.83 25.41 -19.32
N ALA A 77 9.99 24.78 -19.20
CA ALA A 77 11.29 25.46 -19.36
C ALA A 77 11.45 26.06 -20.76
N LEU A 78 11.17 25.29 -21.81
CA LEU A 78 11.21 25.75 -23.20
C LEU A 78 10.18 26.85 -23.45
N SER A 79 8.95 26.71 -22.93
CA SER A 79 7.91 27.74 -23.02
C SER A 79 8.31 29.05 -22.33
N GLY A 80 9.09 28.95 -21.24
CA GLY A 80 9.66 30.07 -20.49
C GLY A 80 11.00 30.61 -21.02
N ASP A 81 11.46 30.17 -22.21
CA ASP A 81 12.76 30.56 -22.79
C ASP A 81 13.97 30.26 -21.86
N ARG A 82 14.02 29.02 -21.34
CA ARG A 82 15.07 28.55 -20.43
C ARG A 82 15.53 27.12 -20.72
N VAL A 83 16.81 26.89 -20.46
CA VAL A 83 17.38 25.54 -20.38
C VAL A 83 16.90 24.85 -19.12
N TYR A 84 16.31 23.66 -19.28
CA TYR A 84 15.89 22.81 -18.17
C TYR A 84 17.11 22.17 -17.48
N VAL A 85 17.11 22.22 -16.15
CA VAL A 85 18.04 21.48 -15.29
C VAL A 85 17.31 20.25 -14.77
N TYR A 86 17.72 19.07 -15.21
CA TYR A 86 17.05 17.81 -14.92
C TYR A 86 17.77 16.99 -13.84
N GLN A 87 16.95 16.40 -12.97
CA GLN A 87 17.37 15.46 -11.93
C GLN A 87 17.36 14.01 -12.48
N PRO A 88 18.15 13.08 -11.91
CA PRO A 88 18.11 11.65 -12.25
C PRO A 88 16.75 11.01 -11.90
N LEU A 89 16.51 9.81 -12.42
CA LEU A 89 15.30 9.02 -12.15
C LEU A 89 15.55 8.08 -10.96
N VAL A 90 14.85 8.27 -9.83
CA VAL A 90 14.91 7.34 -8.70
C VAL A 90 13.92 6.20 -8.90
N TRP A 91 14.43 5.00 -9.21
CA TRP A 91 13.62 3.86 -9.61
C TRP A 91 13.42 2.83 -8.49
N GLN A 92 12.18 2.40 -8.28
CA GLN A 92 11.81 1.50 -7.16
C GLN A 92 12.35 0.07 -7.29
N ARG A 93 12.58 -0.43 -8.52
CA ARG A 93 13.11 -1.78 -8.76
C ARG A 93 14.65 -1.84 -8.80
N ALA A 94 15.31 -0.68 -8.95
CA ALA A 94 16.76 -0.60 -8.84
C ALA A 94 17.20 -0.85 -7.38
N PRO A 95 18.24 -1.66 -7.12
CA PRO A 95 18.72 -1.90 -5.77
C PRO A 95 18.98 -0.59 -5.00
N ARG A 96 18.40 -0.51 -3.80
CA ARG A 96 18.53 0.60 -2.85
C ARG A 96 18.01 1.97 -3.35
N HIS A 97 17.01 2.00 -4.24
CA HIS A 97 16.46 3.24 -4.81
C HIS A 97 17.54 4.13 -5.48
N SER A 98 18.53 3.50 -6.12
CA SER A 98 19.68 4.21 -6.68
C SER A 98 19.27 5.16 -7.83
N PRO A 99 19.78 6.41 -7.87
CA PRO A 99 19.44 7.37 -8.92
C PRO A 99 20.05 6.97 -10.27
N LEU A 100 19.19 6.71 -11.27
CA LEU A 100 19.57 6.34 -12.63
C LEU A 100 19.70 7.58 -13.51
N PRO A 101 20.66 7.62 -14.46
CA PRO A 101 20.82 8.77 -15.37
C PRO A 101 19.59 8.88 -16.30
N LEU A 102 18.95 10.06 -16.34
CA LEU A 102 17.74 10.28 -17.13
C LEU A 102 17.98 10.02 -18.64
N SER A 103 19.20 10.28 -19.12
CA SER A 103 19.66 10.03 -20.49
C SER A 103 19.58 8.55 -20.91
N ALA A 104 19.59 7.60 -19.97
CA ALA A 104 19.37 6.18 -20.26
C ALA A 104 17.89 5.84 -20.54
N PHE A 105 16.98 6.81 -20.39
CA PHE A 105 15.54 6.66 -20.66
C PHE A 105 15.01 7.71 -21.65
N LEU A 106 15.17 9.01 -21.37
CA LEU A 106 14.61 10.12 -22.15
C LEU A 106 15.74 10.91 -22.84
N SER A 107 16.32 10.34 -23.90
CA SER A 107 17.39 10.98 -24.68
C SER A 107 17.01 12.39 -25.16
N GLY A 108 15.79 12.56 -25.68
CA GLY A 108 15.26 13.83 -26.19
C GLY A 108 14.99 14.88 -25.12
N VAL A 109 14.79 14.48 -23.85
CA VAL A 109 14.73 15.44 -22.73
C VAL A 109 16.13 15.87 -22.31
N THR A 110 17.12 14.98 -22.37
CA THR A 110 18.52 15.28 -22.03
C THR A 110 19.32 15.98 -23.13
N ASN A 111 18.71 16.25 -24.29
CA ASN A 111 19.33 16.97 -25.40
C ASN A 111 19.09 18.47 -25.27
N GLY A 112 20.15 19.28 -25.31
CA GLY A 112 20.05 20.74 -25.09
C GLY A 112 19.76 21.17 -23.65
N THR A 113 19.88 20.25 -22.68
CA THR A 113 19.56 20.46 -21.26
C THR A 113 20.73 20.06 -20.35
N VAL A 114 20.62 20.37 -19.05
CA VAL A 114 21.73 20.27 -18.08
C VAL A 114 21.37 19.29 -16.96
N ALA A 115 22.28 18.37 -16.62
CA ALA A 115 22.11 17.51 -15.45
C ALA A 115 22.32 18.28 -14.14
N GLU A 116 21.59 17.95 -13.08
CA GLU A 116 21.67 18.64 -11.77
C GLU A 116 23.10 18.72 -11.19
N ASP A 117 23.94 17.69 -11.43
CA ASP A 117 25.31 17.62 -10.96
C ASP A 117 26.27 18.57 -11.72
N MET A 118 25.83 19.09 -12.87
CA MET A 118 26.54 20.10 -13.66
C MET A 118 26.02 21.53 -13.42
N PHE A 119 24.87 21.71 -12.74
CA PHE A 119 24.25 23.03 -12.54
C PHE A 119 25.16 24.00 -11.76
N ALA A 120 25.89 23.50 -10.75
CA ALA A 120 26.81 24.30 -9.96
C ALA A 120 28.00 24.88 -10.77
N THR A 121 28.30 24.33 -11.94
CA THR A 121 29.29 24.86 -12.90
C THR A 121 28.74 26.07 -13.67
N ALA A 122 27.42 26.15 -13.85
CA ALA A 122 26.73 27.22 -14.53
C ALA A 122 26.32 28.37 -13.59
N CYS A 123 25.98 28.00 -12.36
CA CYS A 123 25.23 28.82 -11.42
C CYS A 123 25.76 28.56 -10.00
N SER A 124 26.46 29.53 -9.41
CA SER A 124 26.80 29.43 -7.98
C SER A 124 25.53 29.51 -7.11
N PRO A 125 25.55 29.00 -5.87
CA PRO A 125 24.44 29.17 -4.93
C PRO A 125 24.06 30.65 -4.70
N SER A 126 25.04 31.56 -4.80
CA SER A 126 24.85 33.02 -4.73
C SER A 126 24.22 33.66 -5.97
N GLU A 127 24.26 33.02 -7.14
CA GLU A 127 23.59 33.49 -8.37
C GLU A 127 22.22 32.84 -8.56
N THR A 128 21.90 31.80 -7.79
CA THR A 128 20.67 31.02 -7.94
C THR A 128 19.52 31.70 -7.23
N THR A 129 18.54 32.17 -8.00
CA THR A 129 17.33 32.82 -7.46
C THR A 129 16.28 31.77 -7.13
N HIS A 130 15.97 31.65 -5.85
CA HIS A 130 14.89 30.80 -5.32
C HIS A 130 13.53 31.49 -5.48
N LEU A 131 12.56 30.80 -6.08
CA LEU A 131 11.20 31.28 -6.33
C LEU A 131 10.16 30.21 -5.93
N SER A 132 8.98 30.66 -5.52
CA SER A 132 7.80 29.81 -5.31
C SER A 132 6.60 30.38 -6.07
N LEU A 133 5.95 29.55 -6.88
CA LEU A 133 4.83 29.95 -7.74
C LEU A 133 3.53 29.35 -7.17
N ASN A 134 2.76 30.17 -6.44
CA ASN A 134 1.56 29.74 -5.74
C ASN A 134 0.32 30.43 -6.32
N HIS A 135 -0.33 29.80 -7.29
CA HIS A 135 -1.54 30.29 -7.96
C HIS A 135 -2.56 29.16 -8.14
N GLU A 136 -3.84 29.51 -8.37
CA GLU A 136 -4.88 28.57 -8.76
C GLU A 136 -4.50 27.80 -10.03
N ASN A 137 -4.83 26.50 -10.09
CA ASN A 137 -4.33 25.57 -11.11
C ASN A 137 -4.49 26.10 -12.55
N ASP A 138 -5.67 26.59 -12.91
CA ASP A 138 -5.99 27.03 -14.27
C ASP A 138 -5.18 28.26 -14.73
N ALA A 139 -4.55 28.99 -13.81
CA ALA A 139 -3.67 30.13 -14.11
C ALA A 139 -2.17 29.83 -13.85
N LEU A 140 -1.85 28.75 -13.13
CA LEU A 140 -0.50 28.44 -12.66
C LEU A 140 0.50 28.21 -13.80
N TRP A 141 0.06 27.60 -14.91
CA TRP A 141 0.94 27.36 -16.07
C TRP A 141 1.36 28.65 -16.77
N ASP A 142 0.39 29.49 -17.18
CA ASP A 142 0.68 30.74 -17.87
C ASP A 142 1.45 31.71 -16.98
N GLN A 143 1.15 31.73 -15.67
CA GLN A 143 1.90 32.51 -14.69
C GLN A 143 3.36 32.01 -14.56
N ALA A 144 3.59 30.69 -14.53
CA ALA A 144 4.93 30.13 -14.53
C ALA A 144 5.70 30.44 -15.84
N VAL A 145 5.06 30.31 -17.00
CA VAL A 145 5.64 30.67 -18.30
C VAL A 145 6.10 32.13 -18.32
N ASN A 146 5.23 33.05 -17.90
CA ASN A 146 5.55 34.48 -17.88
C ASN A 146 6.66 34.81 -16.88
N VAL A 147 6.61 34.29 -15.65
CA VAL A 147 7.66 34.52 -14.64
C VAL A 147 9.03 34.01 -15.11
N LEU A 148 9.09 32.85 -15.77
CA LEU A 148 10.36 32.32 -16.28
C LEU A 148 10.90 33.15 -17.46
N ARG A 149 10.03 33.53 -18.40
CA ARG A 149 10.38 34.29 -19.61
C ARG A 149 10.84 35.71 -19.28
N ASP A 150 10.00 36.45 -18.55
CA ASP A 150 10.19 37.88 -18.27
C ASP A 150 11.28 38.11 -17.21
N SER A 151 11.61 37.09 -16.42
CA SER A 151 12.72 37.18 -15.46
C SER A 151 14.08 37.33 -16.15
N THR A 152 14.84 38.31 -15.65
CA THR A 152 16.23 38.60 -15.99
C THR A 152 17.24 37.70 -15.25
N PHE A 153 16.81 36.91 -14.26
CA PHE A 153 17.72 36.07 -13.49
C PHE A 153 18.31 34.95 -14.36
N LYS A 154 19.64 34.82 -14.35
CA LYS A 154 20.39 33.76 -15.06
C LYS A 154 19.96 32.36 -14.61
N CYS A 155 19.84 32.18 -13.30
CA CYS A 155 19.66 30.89 -12.64
C CYS A 155 18.42 30.94 -11.75
N ILE A 156 17.43 30.10 -12.01
CA ILE A 156 16.21 29.99 -11.20
C ILE A 156 16.08 28.59 -10.62
N PHE A 157 15.73 28.50 -9.34
CA PHE A 157 15.25 27.28 -8.69
C PHE A 157 13.80 27.49 -8.24
N ILE A 158 12.91 26.54 -8.55
CA ILE A 158 11.52 26.55 -8.10
C ILE A 158 11.36 25.62 -6.89
N ASP A 159 11.21 26.20 -5.70
CA ASP A 159 11.20 25.46 -4.43
C ASP A 159 9.94 24.59 -4.22
N ASN A 160 8.82 25.03 -4.80
CA ASN A 160 7.51 24.41 -4.61
C ASN A 160 7.14 23.48 -5.79
N HIS A 161 6.38 22.42 -5.48
CA HIS A 161 5.97 21.43 -6.47
C HIS A 161 4.72 21.92 -7.22
N ILE A 162 4.93 22.56 -8.38
CA ILE A 162 3.85 23.21 -9.13
C ILE A 162 3.05 22.21 -9.99
N ILE A 163 3.70 21.24 -10.63
CA ILE A 163 3.03 20.18 -11.43
C ILE A 163 2.66 19.01 -10.51
N ASN A 164 1.93 19.31 -9.44
CA ASN A 164 1.49 18.32 -8.46
C ASN A 164 0.13 17.69 -8.85
N TRP A 165 -0.34 16.76 -8.03
CA TRP A 165 -1.57 15.99 -8.27
C TRP A 165 -2.88 16.80 -8.35
N SER A 166 -2.93 18.01 -7.77
CA SER A 166 -4.07 18.94 -7.92
C SER A 166 -4.14 19.46 -9.34
N PHE A 167 -3.00 19.99 -9.83
CA PHE A 167 -2.84 20.51 -11.17
C PHE A 167 -3.13 19.43 -12.23
N LEU A 168 -2.52 18.26 -12.08
CA LEU A 168 -2.62 17.12 -13.01
C LEU A 168 -4.01 16.44 -13.08
N ALA A 169 -4.94 16.80 -12.21
CA ALA A 169 -6.33 16.32 -12.24
C ALA A 169 -7.37 17.42 -12.47
N SER A 170 -6.92 18.67 -12.59
CA SER A 170 -7.76 19.83 -12.91
C SER A 170 -7.93 20.04 -14.42
N SER A 171 -8.77 21.00 -14.80
CA SER A 171 -8.91 21.49 -16.18
C SER A 171 -7.65 22.15 -16.74
N ALA A 172 -6.71 22.57 -15.89
CA ALA A 172 -5.51 23.34 -16.27
C ALA A 172 -4.61 22.65 -17.32
N ILE A 173 -4.68 21.32 -17.44
CA ILE A 173 -3.93 20.56 -18.45
C ILE A 173 -4.58 20.56 -19.85
N HIS A 174 -5.85 20.96 -19.99
CA HIS A 174 -6.53 21.00 -21.30
C HIS A 174 -5.99 22.09 -22.23
N PRO A 175 -5.79 23.36 -21.79
CA PRO A 175 -5.17 24.39 -22.62
C PRO A 175 -3.72 24.08 -23.01
N ILE A 176 -3.02 23.33 -22.17
CA ILE A 176 -1.62 22.94 -22.38
C ILE A 176 -1.50 21.88 -23.48
N TRP A 177 -2.45 20.95 -23.57
CA TRP A 177 -2.38 19.77 -24.43
C TRP A 177 -2.02 20.04 -25.89
N PRO A 178 -2.57 21.03 -26.62
CA PRO A 178 -2.17 21.30 -28.00
C PRO A 178 -0.67 21.62 -28.14
N SER A 179 -0.14 22.48 -27.24
CA SER A 179 1.29 22.82 -27.22
C SER A 179 2.17 21.64 -26.80
N PHE A 180 1.72 20.85 -25.82
CA PHE A 180 2.46 19.70 -25.31
C PHE A 180 2.47 18.54 -26.32
N LYS A 181 1.38 18.33 -27.07
CA LYS A 181 1.27 17.38 -28.18
C LYS A 181 2.25 17.74 -29.31
N GLN A 182 2.43 19.03 -29.60
CA GLN A 182 3.48 19.50 -30.52
C GLN A 182 4.89 19.24 -29.95
N TYR A 183 5.16 19.63 -28.70
CA TYR A 183 6.44 19.36 -28.01
C TYR A 183 6.79 17.87 -28.00
N LEU A 184 5.83 16.98 -27.72
CA LEU A 184 6.04 15.53 -27.77
C LEU A 184 6.39 15.10 -29.20
N SER A 185 5.75 15.65 -30.24
CA SER A 185 6.06 15.30 -31.63
C SER A 185 7.44 15.75 -32.12
N SER A 186 8.04 16.79 -31.52
CA SER A 186 9.37 17.30 -31.89
C SER A 186 10.51 16.81 -31.00
N THR A 187 10.24 16.63 -29.71
CA THR A 187 11.27 16.59 -28.65
C THR A 187 11.24 15.30 -27.83
N PHE A 188 10.13 14.57 -27.81
CA PHE A 188 10.09 13.27 -27.12
C PHE A 188 10.87 12.21 -27.90
N GLN A 189 11.95 11.71 -27.30
CA GLN A 189 12.72 10.57 -27.81
C GLN A 189 13.13 9.67 -26.66
N TRP A 190 12.94 8.36 -26.83
CA TRP A 190 13.49 7.34 -25.95
C TRP A 190 15.00 7.17 -26.18
N SER A 191 15.71 6.63 -25.21
CA SER A 191 17.09 6.17 -25.40
C SER A 191 17.19 5.08 -26.47
N THR A 192 18.37 4.92 -27.07
CA THR A 192 18.64 3.80 -27.99
C THR A 192 18.40 2.46 -27.29
N TYR A 193 18.77 2.32 -26.01
CA TYR A 193 18.53 1.11 -25.23
C TYR A 193 17.05 0.67 -25.26
N ILE A 194 16.11 1.60 -25.07
CA ILE A 194 14.66 1.31 -25.16
C ILE A 194 14.28 0.99 -26.61
N SER A 195 14.71 1.83 -27.56
CA SER A 195 14.37 1.70 -28.98
C SER A 195 14.82 0.35 -29.56
N ASP A 196 16.05 -0.07 -29.28
CA ASP A 196 16.62 -1.35 -29.69
C ASP A 196 15.83 -2.54 -29.11
N ILE A 197 15.32 -2.43 -27.88
CA ILE A 197 14.47 -3.47 -27.27
C ILE A 197 13.09 -3.49 -27.93
N VAL A 198 12.48 -2.32 -28.17
CA VAL A 198 11.19 -2.18 -28.85
C VAL A 198 11.25 -2.79 -30.26
N GLU A 199 12.28 -2.48 -31.05
CA GLU A 199 12.45 -3.04 -32.41
C GLU A 199 12.51 -4.58 -32.41
N ARG A 200 13.12 -5.19 -31.38
CA ARG A 200 13.18 -6.65 -31.22
C ARG A 200 11.90 -7.27 -30.64
N ALA A 201 11.15 -6.52 -29.85
CA ALA A 201 9.96 -7.01 -29.14
C ALA A 201 8.64 -6.75 -29.89
N ARG A 202 8.62 -5.81 -30.85
CA ARG A 202 7.42 -5.41 -31.58
C ARG A 202 6.91 -6.54 -32.48
N PRO A 203 5.61 -6.89 -32.41
CA PRO A 203 5.01 -7.81 -33.36
C PRO A 203 5.14 -7.32 -34.81
N THR A 204 5.49 -8.24 -35.72
CA THR A 204 5.55 -7.97 -37.17
C THR A 204 4.16 -7.81 -37.81
N GLU A 205 3.16 -8.44 -37.20
CA GLU A 205 1.75 -8.42 -37.62
C GLU A 205 0.97 -7.33 -36.87
N PRO A 206 -0.12 -6.79 -37.44
CA PRO A 206 -1.01 -5.87 -36.75
C PRO A 206 -1.50 -6.42 -35.40
N TYR A 207 -1.33 -5.63 -34.34
CA TYR A 207 -1.55 -6.06 -32.96
C TYR A 207 -2.35 -5.07 -32.13
N MET A 208 -3.00 -5.62 -31.10
CA MET A 208 -3.68 -4.88 -30.04
C MET A 208 -2.77 -4.84 -28.81
N ALA A 209 -2.71 -3.69 -28.14
CA ALA A 209 -2.13 -3.56 -26.80
C ALA A 209 -3.25 -3.41 -25.75
N LEU A 210 -3.04 -3.98 -24.57
CA LEU A 210 -3.95 -3.91 -23.42
C LEU A 210 -3.18 -3.52 -22.15
N HIS A 211 -3.58 -2.46 -21.48
CA HIS A 211 -3.13 -2.16 -20.11
C HIS A 211 -4.00 -2.88 -19.07
N LEU A 212 -3.47 -3.96 -18.50
CA LEU A 212 -4.08 -4.79 -17.47
C LEU A 212 -3.48 -4.46 -16.10
N ARG A 213 -3.93 -3.36 -15.48
CA ARG A 213 -3.58 -3.00 -14.09
C ARG A 213 -4.43 -3.78 -13.10
N ARG A 214 -3.81 -4.51 -12.15
CA ARG A 214 -4.55 -5.45 -11.29
C ARG A 214 -4.05 -5.64 -9.85
N GLY A 215 -2.79 -5.35 -9.52
CA GLY A 215 -2.12 -5.78 -8.29
C GLY A 215 -2.67 -5.17 -7.01
N ASP A 216 -2.23 -3.95 -6.69
CA ASP A 216 -2.67 -3.11 -5.57
C ASP A 216 -4.01 -2.38 -5.87
N PHE A 217 -4.39 -2.35 -7.15
CA PHE A 217 -5.33 -1.38 -7.69
C PHE A 217 -6.80 -1.56 -7.30
N GLU A 218 -7.22 -2.73 -6.80
CA GLU A 218 -8.60 -2.93 -6.35
C GLU A 218 -8.92 -1.98 -5.18
N GLY A 219 -8.03 -1.91 -4.18
CA GLY A 219 -8.18 -0.98 -3.05
C GLY A 219 -8.16 0.49 -3.50
N HIS A 220 -7.31 0.82 -4.47
CA HIS A 220 -7.23 2.17 -5.04
C HIS A 220 -8.55 2.58 -5.72
N CYS A 221 -9.04 1.77 -6.67
CA CYS A 221 -10.29 2.04 -7.39
C CYS A 221 -11.51 2.11 -6.48
N ASN A 222 -11.58 1.29 -5.42
CA ASN A 222 -12.65 1.40 -4.41
C ASN A 222 -12.68 2.80 -3.76
N GLY A 223 -11.53 3.44 -3.54
CA GLY A 223 -11.44 4.83 -3.06
C GLY A 223 -11.81 5.87 -4.11
N LEU A 224 -11.51 5.62 -5.39
CA LEU A 224 -11.90 6.50 -6.50
C LEU A 224 -13.42 6.50 -6.71
N ALA A 225 -14.04 5.31 -6.66
CA ALA A 225 -15.48 5.12 -6.72
C ALA A 225 -16.22 5.66 -5.48
N SER A 226 -15.65 5.50 -4.28
CA SER A 226 -16.21 6.08 -3.04
C SER A 226 -16.23 7.60 -3.09
N SER A 227 -15.22 8.21 -3.72
CA SER A 227 -15.05 9.66 -3.79
C SER A 227 -15.49 10.28 -5.12
N GLN A 228 -16.34 9.58 -5.88
CA GLN A 228 -16.95 10.04 -7.15
C GLN A 228 -15.94 10.57 -8.18
N THR A 229 -14.71 10.06 -8.17
CA THR A 229 -13.63 10.62 -9.00
C THR A 229 -13.60 9.95 -10.37
N GLY A 230 -13.70 10.74 -11.43
CA GLY A 230 -13.56 10.30 -12.82
C GLY A 230 -12.11 10.28 -13.31
N PHE A 231 -11.91 9.97 -14.60
CA PHE A 231 -10.60 9.95 -15.25
C PHE A 231 -9.75 11.18 -14.88
N THR A 232 -8.45 11.02 -14.65
CA THR A 232 -7.50 12.13 -14.45
C THR A 232 -6.34 12.12 -15.44
N THR A 233 -5.45 13.11 -15.32
CA THR A 233 -4.41 13.45 -16.30
C THR A 233 -5.01 13.54 -17.70
N TRP A 234 -4.31 13.08 -18.72
CA TRP A 234 -4.73 13.12 -20.12
C TRP A 234 -6.05 12.34 -20.36
N GLY A 235 -6.47 11.45 -19.45
CA GLY A 235 -7.79 10.80 -19.51
C GLY A 235 -9.00 11.75 -19.39
N THR A 236 -8.78 12.98 -18.91
CA THR A 236 -9.81 14.04 -18.86
C THR A 236 -10.05 14.73 -20.21
N LEU A 237 -9.18 14.53 -21.20
CA LEU A 237 -9.23 15.29 -22.45
C LEU A 237 -10.56 15.06 -23.19
N PRO A 238 -11.20 16.12 -23.73
CA PRO A 238 -12.41 15.99 -24.54
C PRO A 238 -12.24 15.04 -25.73
N GLU A 239 -11.08 15.06 -26.40
CA GLU A 239 -10.79 14.20 -27.56
C GLU A 239 -10.73 12.69 -27.25
N LEU A 240 -10.72 12.29 -25.96
CA LEU A 240 -10.75 10.89 -25.54
C LEU A 240 -12.13 10.40 -25.07
N GLN A 241 -13.11 11.29 -24.87
CA GLN A 241 -14.39 10.90 -24.27
C GLN A 241 -15.22 9.96 -25.17
N ASP A 242 -15.12 10.11 -26.49
CA ASP A 242 -15.76 9.21 -27.46
C ASP A 242 -15.02 7.86 -27.61
N SER A 243 -13.82 7.72 -27.02
CA SER A 243 -13.09 6.45 -26.92
C SER A 243 -13.47 5.63 -25.69
N VAL A 244 -14.31 6.16 -24.80
CA VAL A 244 -14.76 5.47 -23.58
C VAL A 244 -15.74 4.36 -23.94
N PHE A 245 -15.33 3.10 -23.72
CA PHE A 245 -16.14 1.93 -24.04
C PHE A 245 -17.48 1.93 -23.24
N PRO A 246 -18.67 1.91 -23.88
CA PRO A 246 -19.96 2.06 -23.19
C PRO A 246 -20.23 0.98 -22.12
N PRO A 247 -20.96 1.26 -21.02
CA PRO A 247 -21.70 2.48 -20.70
C PRO A 247 -20.81 3.72 -20.51
N LYS A 248 -21.43 4.91 -20.51
CA LYS A 248 -20.73 6.13 -20.11
C LYS A 248 -20.48 6.11 -18.59
N LEU A 249 -19.35 6.69 -18.20
CA LEU A 249 -18.97 6.87 -16.80
C LEU A 249 -19.96 7.81 -16.09
N ASP A 250 -20.62 7.30 -15.05
CA ASP A 250 -21.43 8.09 -14.12
C ASP A 250 -20.73 8.16 -12.77
N LEU A 251 -20.25 9.35 -12.41
CA LEU A 251 -19.51 9.61 -11.18
C LEU A 251 -20.38 9.44 -9.92
N ASN A 252 -21.70 9.57 -10.05
CA ASN A 252 -22.63 9.36 -8.94
C ASN A 252 -22.84 7.87 -8.63
N ASN A 253 -22.50 7.00 -9.59
CA ASN A 253 -22.67 5.56 -9.50
C ASN A 253 -21.34 4.87 -9.24
N TYR A 254 -21.12 4.50 -7.97
CA TYR A 254 -19.99 3.71 -7.51
C TYR A 254 -19.65 2.51 -8.42
N THR A 255 -20.67 1.78 -8.88
CA THR A 255 -20.48 0.61 -9.76
C THR A 255 -20.00 1.01 -11.15
N SER A 256 -20.42 2.15 -11.69
CA SER A 256 -19.88 2.69 -12.95
C SER A 256 -18.40 3.05 -12.81
N VAL A 257 -18.03 3.81 -11.76
CA VAL A 257 -16.62 4.17 -11.52
C VAL A 257 -15.75 2.91 -11.34
N MET A 258 -16.24 1.90 -10.60
CA MET A 258 -15.57 0.59 -10.50
C MET A 258 -15.50 -0.17 -11.83
N GLU A 259 -16.52 -0.10 -12.68
CA GLU A 259 -16.53 -0.75 -14.00
C GLU A 259 -15.53 -0.11 -14.98
N HIS A 260 -15.20 1.18 -14.81
CA HIS A 260 -14.17 1.85 -15.60
C HIS A 260 -12.75 1.74 -15.00
N CYS A 261 -12.61 1.79 -13.67
CA CYS A 261 -11.30 1.75 -12.98
C CYS A 261 -10.79 0.34 -12.69
N TYR A 262 -11.67 -0.59 -12.29
CA TYR A 262 -11.33 -2.00 -12.04
C TYR A 262 -12.31 -2.94 -12.77
N PRO A 263 -12.42 -2.84 -14.12
CA PRO A 263 -13.34 -3.63 -14.93
C PRO A 263 -13.19 -5.12 -14.67
N SER A 264 -14.29 -5.88 -14.65
CA SER A 264 -14.23 -7.35 -14.56
C SER A 264 -13.48 -7.97 -15.75
N LEU A 265 -13.04 -9.23 -15.64
CA LEU A 265 -12.42 -9.91 -16.79
C LEU A 265 -13.39 -10.02 -17.98
N TYR A 266 -14.69 -10.22 -17.73
CA TYR A 266 -15.71 -10.20 -18.79
C TYR A 266 -15.76 -8.84 -19.47
N ARG A 267 -15.74 -7.75 -18.69
CA ARG A 267 -15.76 -6.37 -19.19
C ARG A 267 -14.56 -6.02 -20.08
N ILE A 268 -13.37 -6.54 -19.74
CA ILE A 268 -12.17 -6.44 -20.58
C ILE A 268 -12.33 -7.26 -21.87
N LEU A 269 -12.86 -8.49 -21.75
CA LEU A 269 -13.13 -9.37 -22.89
C LEU A 269 -14.18 -8.77 -23.84
N ASP A 270 -15.19 -8.06 -23.34
CA ASP A 270 -16.18 -7.36 -24.17
C ASP A 270 -15.55 -6.23 -25.01
N ALA A 271 -14.57 -5.50 -24.43
CA ALA A 271 -13.83 -4.45 -25.13
C ALA A 271 -12.93 -5.04 -26.24
N ILE A 272 -12.26 -6.16 -25.94
CA ILE A 272 -11.47 -6.91 -26.94
C ILE A 272 -12.40 -7.48 -28.02
N ASP A 273 -13.56 -8.03 -27.65
CA ASP A 273 -14.55 -8.58 -28.61
C ASP A 273 -15.12 -7.48 -29.51
N PHE A 274 -15.35 -6.27 -29.00
CA PHE A 274 -15.71 -5.12 -29.82
C PHE A 274 -14.62 -4.78 -30.84
N GLN A 275 -13.37 -4.63 -30.37
CA GLN A 275 -12.25 -4.25 -31.22
C GLN A 275 -11.84 -5.32 -32.26
N ALA A 276 -11.87 -6.60 -31.89
CA ALA A 276 -11.53 -7.71 -32.80
C ALA A 276 -12.63 -8.00 -33.84
N ARG A 277 -13.90 -7.69 -33.56
CA ARG A 277 -14.98 -7.69 -34.57
C ARG A 277 -14.80 -6.58 -35.61
N ALA A 278 -14.35 -5.40 -35.18
CA ALA A 278 -14.08 -4.27 -36.07
C ALA A 278 -12.79 -4.47 -36.89
N ASN A 279 -11.76 -5.09 -36.31
CA ASN A 279 -10.42 -5.22 -36.89
C ASN A 279 -10.02 -6.70 -37.09
N PRO A 280 -10.68 -7.45 -37.99
CA PRO A 280 -10.49 -8.90 -38.12
C PRO A 280 -9.12 -9.34 -38.68
N HIS A 281 -8.24 -8.40 -39.01
CA HIS A 281 -6.85 -8.66 -39.37
C HIS A 281 -5.93 -8.72 -38.14
N VAL A 282 -6.30 -8.08 -37.03
CA VAL A 282 -5.54 -8.08 -35.77
C VAL A 282 -5.69 -9.44 -35.09
N ASN A 283 -4.59 -10.19 -35.02
CA ASN A 283 -4.54 -11.55 -34.47
C ASN A 283 -3.43 -11.74 -33.41
N THR A 284 -2.83 -10.64 -32.96
CA THR A 284 -1.84 -10.60 -31.87
C THR A 284 -2.29 -9.64 -30.77
N LEU A 285 -2.11 -10.04 -29.51
CA LEU A 285 -2.40 -9.23 -28.32
C LEU A 285 -1.14 -9.09 -27.45
N HIS A 286 -0.80 -7.86 -27.07
CA HIS A 286 0.26 -7.56 -26.10
C HIS A 286 -0.35 -7.00 -24.81
N VAL A 287 -0.02 -7.59 -23.66
CA VAL A 287 -0.61 -7.25 -22.35
C VAL A 287 0.43 -6.59 -21.44
N LEU A 288 0.35 -5.27 -21.32
CA LEU A 288 1.09 -4.48 -20.34
C LEU A 288 0.48 -4.74 -18.96
N HIS A 289 1.25 -5.22 -17.98
CA HIS A 289 0.72 -5.52 -16.65
C HIS A 289 1.65 -5.12 -15.50
N ASP A 290 1.07 -4.94 -14.32
CA ASP A 290 1.79 -4.62 -13.08
C ASP A 290 2.30 -5.85 -12.32
N GLY A 291 2.22 -7.04 -12.92
CA GLY A 291 2.42 -8.33 -12.27
C GLY A 291 3.80 -8.50 -11.63
N SER A 292 3.80 -8.71 -10.32
CA SER A 292 4.99 -8.88 -9.47
C SER A 292 4.84 -10.09 -8.55
N TRP A 293 5.90 -10.46 -7.82
CA TRP A 293 5.92 -11.67 -6.98
C TRP A 293 5.00 -11.56 -5.74
N ASP A 294 4.78 -10.34 -5.26
CA ASP A 294 3.87 -9.95 -4.19
C ASP A 294 2.40 -9.82 -4.65
N HIS A 295 2.17 -9.69 -5.97
CA HIS A 295 0.82 -9.68 -6.58
C HIS A 295 0.64 -10.81 -7.61
N PRO A 296 0.76 -12.11 -7.23
CA PRO A 296 0.72 -13.24 -8.16
C PRO A 296 -0.66 -13.44 -8.84
N SER A 297 -1.72 -12.83 -8.31
CA SER A 297 -3.07 -12.85 -8.90
C SER A 297 -3.14 -12.19 -10.28
N VAL A 298 -2.22 -11.28 -10.61
CA VAL A 298 -2.14 -10.63 -11.94
C VAL A 298 -1.86 -11.67 -13.01
N TYR A 299 -0.89 -12.56 -12.79
CA TYR A 299 -0.56 -13.66 -13.71
C TYR A 299 -1.75 -14.63 -13.89
N LEU A 300 -2.50 -14.93 -12.83
CA LEU A 300 -3.71 -15.75 -12.92
C LEU A 300 -4.81 -15.07 -13.77
N GLN A 301 -4.91 -13.74 -13.76
CA GLN A 301 -5.83 -13.03 -14.66
C GLN A 301 -5.31 -12.99 -16.10
N TYR A 302 -4.00 -12.80 -16.31
CA TYR A 302 -3.36 -12.89 -17.62
C TYR A 302 -3.61 -14.26 -18.28
N TYR A 303 -3.35 -15.39 -17.61
CA TYR A 303 -3.56 -16.71 -18.21
C TYR A 303 -5.04 -17.02 -18.51
N LYS A 304 -5.98 -16.49 -17.70
CA LYS A 304 -7.42 -16.59 -17.99
C LYS A 304 -7.82 -15.76 -19.22
N LEU A 305 -7.25 -14.56 -19.36
CA LEU A 305 -7.41 -13.70 -20.53
C LEU A 305 -6.85 -14.39 -21.78
N GLU A 306 -5.60 -14.88 -21.73
CA GLU A 306 -4.93 -15.58 -22.82
C GLU A 306 -5.74 -16.79 -23.30
N ALA A 307 -6.17 -17.66 -22.38
CA ALA A 307 -7.00 -18.82 -22.72
C ALA A 307 -8.34 -18.40 -23.37
N ALA A 308 -8.97 -17.32 -22.89
CA ALA A 308 -10.22 -16.82 -23.45
C ALA A 308 -10.07 -16.20 -24.85
N VAL A 309 -8.94 -15.55 -25.17
CA VAL A 309 -8.71 -15.00 -26.52
C VAL A 309 -8.17 -16.03 -27.51
N LYS A 310 -7.70 -17.19 -27.03
CA LYS A 310 -7.24 -18.34 -27.83
C LYS A 310 -8.29 -19.42 -28.10
N ASP A 311 -9.35 -19.55 -27.28
CA ASP A 311 -10.38 -20.60 -27.45
C ASP A 311 -11.25 -20.41 -28.72
N PRO A 312 -11.18 -21.31 -29.72
CA PRO A 312 -12.00 -21.22 -30.93
C PRO A 312 -13.51 -21.22 -30.66
N ARG A 313 -13.98 -21.84 -29.57
CA ARG A 313 -15.41 -21.97 -29.25
C ARG A 313 -15.97 -20.64 -28.74
N ARG A 314 -15.30 -20.00 -27.77
CA ARG A 314 -15.62 -18.64 -27.35
C ARG A 314 -15.55 -17.67 -28.53
N ILE A 315 -14.47 -17.72 -29.31
CA ILE A 315 -14.24 -16.75 -30.40
C ILE A 315 -15.27 -16.86 -31.52
N LEU A 316 -15.70 -18.08 -31.88
CA LEU A 316 -16.83 -18.29 -32.80
C LEU A 316 -18.13 -17.69 -32.24
N LYS A 317 -18.42 -17.90 -30.94
CA LYS A 317 -19.60 -17.32 -30.27
C LYS A 317 -19.53 -15.79 -30.16
N ALA A 318 -18.34 -15.21 -30.02
CA ALA A 318 -18.10 -13.77 -30.02
C ALA A 318 -18.14 -13.15 -31.43
N GLY A 319 -18.20 -13.97 -32.50
CA GLY A 319 -18.38 -13.51 -33.87
C GLY A 319 -17.15 -12.85 -34.51
N TRP A 320 -15.93 -13.17 -34.06
CA TRP A 320 -14.71 -12.62 -34.66
C TRP A 320 -14.46 -13.26 -36.03
N LYS A 321 -14.33 -12.44 -37.08
CA LYS A 321 -14.07 -12.94 -38.45
C LYS A 321 -12.60 -13.37 -38.68
N GLY A 322 -11.67 -12.91 -37.84
CA GLY A 322 -10.24 -13.24 -37.93
C GLY A 322 -9.83 -14.59 -37.33
N GLY A 323 -10.74 -15.27 -36.62
CA GLY A 323 -10.39 -16.40 -35.75
C GLY A 323 -9.73 -15.94 -34.43
N PRO A 324 -9.24 -16.86 -33.59
CA PRO A 324 -8.61 -16.54 -32.30
C PRO A 324 -7.29 -15.77 -32.42
N MET A 325 -6.86 -15.14 -31.33
CA MET A 325 -5.51 -14.58 -31.24
C MET A 325 -4.48 -15.72 -31.40
N LYS A 326 -3.58 -15.60 -32.38
CA LYS A 326 -2.48 -16.55 -32.59
C LYS A 326 -1.39 -16.35 -31.55
N THR A 327 -1.01 -15.09 -31.35
CA THR A 327 0.09 -14.67 -30.49
C THR A 327 -0.46 -13.84 -29.33
N VAL A 328 -0.02 -14.15 -28.11
CA VAL A 328 -0.25 -13.33 -26.93
C VAL A 328 1.10 -13.14 -26.24
N THR A 329 1.49 -11.90 -25.98
CA THR A 329 2.71 -11.53 -25.24
C THR A 329 2.35 -10.60 -24.08
N HIS A 330 3.28 -10.40 -23.15
CA HIS A 330 3.10 -9.52 -21.99
C HIS A 330 4.43 -8.98 -21.45
N SER A 331 4.37 -8.03 -20.50
CA SER A 331 5.54 -7.35 -19.91
C SER A 331 6.70 -8.27 -19.52
N ALA A 332 6.40 -9.45 -18.95
CA ALA A 332 7.43 -10.41 -18.51
C ALA A 332 8.00 -11.28 -19.64
N THR A 333 7.52 -11.15 -20.88
CA THR A 333 8.06 -11.80 -22.08
C THR A 333 8.97 -10.88 -22.91
N LEU A 334 9.40 -9.75 -22.35
CA LEU A 334 10.31 -8.80 -22.99
C LEU A 334 11.78 -9.11 -22.60
N PRO A 335 12.55 -9.85 -23.41
CA PRO A 335 13.91 -10.29 -23.05
C PRO A 335 14.89 -9.11 -22.98
N GLY A 336 15.71 -9.08 -21.92
CA GLY A 336 16.70 -8.02 -21.70
C GLY A 336 16.10 -6.65 -21.37
N SER A 337 14.81 -6.58 -21.01
CA SER A 337 14.13 -5.31 -20.73
C SER A 337 14.45 -4.70 -19.37
N GLY A 338 14.59 -5.50 -18.31
CA GLY A 338 15.04 -5.05 -16.99
C GLY A 338 14.32 -3.79 -16.48
N ASP A 339 15.08 -2.76 -16.13
CA ASP A 339 14.56 -1.46 -15.70
C ASP A 339 13.83 -0.67 -16.79
N TRP A 340 14.10 -0.96 -18.07
CA TRP A 340 13.42 -0.33 -19.22
C TRP A 340 12.06 -0.96 -19.53
N SER A 341 11.69 -2.07 -18.90
CA SER A 341 10.44 -2.83 -19.16
C SER A 341 9.19 -1.96 -19.30
N VAL A 342 8.97 -1.01 -18.39
CA VAL A 342 7.78 -0.13 -18.43
C VAL A 342 7.81 0.85 -19.61
N ALA A 343 8.99 1.34 -20.01
CA ALA A 343 9.12 2.21 -21.18
C ALA A 343 8.89 1.45 -22.49
N VAL A 344 9.40 0.22 -22.58
CA VAL A 344 9.18 -0.69 -23.72
C VAL A 344 7.70 -1.05 -23.85
N ASP A 345 7.03 -1.43 -22.76
CA ASP A 345 5.58 -1.65 -22.70
C ASP A 345 4.80 -0.45 -23.26
N VAL A 346 5.09 0.77 -22.77
CA VAL A 346 4.40 2.01 -23.19
C VAL A 346 4.65 2.31 -24.67
N GLU A 347 5.85 2.08 -25.19
CA GLU A 347 6.16 2.30 -26.61
C GLU A 347 5.52 1.24 -27.51
N LEU A 348 5.41 -0.01 -27.06
CA LEU A 348 4.65 -1.05 -27.73
C LEU A 348 3.14 -0.73 -27.75
N ALA A 349 2.59 -0.12 -26.70
CA ALA A 349 1.23 0.41 -26.71
C ALA A 349 1.06 1.59 -27.68
N ARG A 350 2.02 2.54 -27.69
CA ARG A 350 2.02 3.71 -28.60
C ARG A 350 2.06 3.31 -30.08
N THR A 351 2.66 2.16 -30.39
CA THR A 351 2.90 1.68 -31.76
C THR A 351 2.00 0.52 -32.19
N ALA A 352 1.00 0.16 -31.37
CA ALA A 352 -0.05 -0.80 -31.67
C ALA A 352 -1.13 -0.21 -32.60
N ASN A 353 -1.89 -1.07 -33.28
CA ASN A 353 -3.03 -0.65 -34.11
C ASN A 353 -4.25 -0.26 -33.26
N ILE A 354 -4.35 -0.84 -32.07
CA ILE A 354 -5.48 -0.69 -31.13
C ILE A 354 -4.86 -0.68 -29.73
N PHE A 355 -5.19 0.30 -28.90
CA PHE A 355 -4.82 0.31 -27.49
C PHE A 355 -6.07 0.33 -26.61
N ILE A 356 -6.22 -0.68 -25.75
CA ILE A 356 -7.27 -0.76 -24.73
C ILE A 356 -6.62 -0.43 -23.39
N VAL A 357 -7.09 0.63 -22.73
CA VAL A 357 -6.53 1.13 -21.48
C VAL A 357 -7.55 1.14 -20.35
N VAL A 358 -7.17 0.55 -19.21
CA VAL A 358 -7.83 0.81 -17.93
C VAL A 358 -7.20 2.08 -17.34
N LEU A 359 -8.01 3.13 -17.15
CA LEU A 359 -7.59 4.46 -16.71
C LEU A 359 -7.81 4.67 -15.20
N CYS A 360 -7.07 5.62 -14.63
CA CYS A 360 -7.08 5.96 -13.20
C CYS A 360 -7.51 7.42 -12.93
N CYS A 361 -7.66 7.78 -11.65
CA CYS A 361 -8.36 8.98 -11.17
C CYS A 361 -7.62 9.67 -9.98
N ARG A 362 -8.05 10.89 -9.58
CA ARG A 362 -7.63 11.78 -8.44
C ARG A 362 -6.40 12.70 -8.70
N LEU A 363 -6.22 13.92 -8.14
CA LEU A 363 -6.62 14.55 -6.84
C LEU A 363 -7.20 16.01 -6.88
N TYR A 364 -7.69 16.50 -5.73
CA TYR A 364 -8.46 17.75 -5.47
C TYR A 364 -7.64 19.06 -5.53
N ALA A 365 -8.19 20.29 -5.53
CA ALA A 365 -9.46 20.82 -4.94
C ALA A 365 -10.03 22.07 -5.70
N THR A 366 -10.95 22.97 -5.25
CA THR A 366 -11.39 23.47 -3.92
C THR A 366 -12.93 23.52 -3.67
N ARG A 367 -13.65 24.66 -3.88
CA ARG A 367 -15.09 24.87 -3.57
C ARG A 367 -15.82 25.91 -4.45
N SER A 368 -17.03 25.57 -4.93
CA SER A 368 -18.20 26.47 -4.88
C SER A 368 -19.52 25.67 -5.00
N LYS A 369 -20.69 26.31 -4.81
CA LYS A 369 -22.03 25.68 -4.71
C LYS A 369 -22.81 25.65 -6.02
N VAL A 370 -23.59 24.58 -6.22
CA VAL A 370 -24.94 24.63 -6.83
C VAL A 370 -25.86 23.75 -5.97
N ASN A 371 -27.12 24.17 -5.78
CA ASN A 371 -28.07 23.45 -4.93
C ASN A 371 -28.65 22.21 -5.63
N VAL A 372 -28.83 21.14 -4.85
CA VAL A 372 -29.94 20.19 -5.01
C VAL A 372 -30.60 20.09 -3.64
N ASP A 373 -31.91 20.33 -3.54
CA ASP A 373 -32.62 20.43 -2.26
C ASP A 373 -32.83 19.06 -1.60
N ILE A 374 -31.80 18.60 -0.90
CA ILE A 374 -31.92 17.67 0.22
C ILE A 374 -31.40 18.43 1.45
N ALA A 375 -32.24 18.57 2.48
CA ALA A 375 -31.98 19.46 3.61
C ALA A 375 -30.58 19.25 4.22
N HIS A 376 -29.83 20.36 4.39
CA HIS A 376 -28.46 20.34 4.91
C HIS A 376 -28.41 19.73 6.32
N GLN A 377 -28.08 18.43 6.35
CA GLN A 377 -27.85 17.69 7.59
C GLN A 377 -26.42 17.97 8.07
N ASP A 378 -26.28 18.49 9.29
CA ASP A 378 -24.98 18.77 9.87
C ASP A 378 -24.23 17.47 10.20
N LYS A 379 -23.17 17.18 9.43
CA LYS A 379 -22.34 15.98 9.60
C LYS A 379 -21.34 16.07 10.78
N VAL A 380 -21.26 17.20 11.50
CA VAL A 380 -20.59 17.24 12.82
C VAL A 380 -21.31 16.31 13.80
N THR A 381 -22.64 16.30 13.77
CA THR A 381 -23.47 15.45 14.62
C THR A 381 -23.77 14.12 13.92
N LEU A 382 -23.73 13.01 14.67
CA LEU A 382 -24.10 11.71 14.11
C LEU A 382 -25.62 11.59 13.94
N PRO A 383 -26.12 10.98 12.85
CA PRO A 383 -27.55 10.74 12.68
C PRO A 383 -28.05 9.82 13.79
N HIS A 384 -29.33 9.94 14.16
CA HIS A 384 -29.92 9.07 15.19
C HIS A 384 -29.73 7.58 14.84
N ARG A 385 -29.44 6.74 15.84
CA ARG A 385 -28.96 5.36 15.65
C ARG A 385 -29.86 4.48 14.78
N SER A 386 -31.18 4.70 14.80
CA SER A 386 -32.14 4.03 13.92
C SER A 386 -31.87 4.22 12.42
N LEU A 387 -31.25 5.35 12.05
CA LEU A 387 -30.92 5.72 10.68
C LEU A 387 -29.55 5.22 10.23
N TRP A 388 -28.71 4.68 11.11
CA TRP A 388 -27.32 4.30 10.76
C TRP A 388 -27.23 3.30 9.59
N LYS A 389 -28.27 2.50 9.34
CA LYS A 389 -28.37 1.62 8.17
C LYS A 389 -28.41 2.38 6.83
N GLN A 390 -28.91 3.61 6.81
CA GLN A 390 -28.97 4.48 5.63
C GLN A 390 -27.63 5.16 5.36
N TYR A 391 -26.94 5.61 6.41
CA TYR A 391 -25.71 6.41 6.30
C TYR A 391 -24.41 5.59 6.37
N PHE A 392 -24.43 4.39 6.96
CA PHE A 392 -23.26 3.53 7.16
C PHE A 392 -23.53 2.12 6.60
N PRO A 393 -23.23 1.83 5.30
CA PRO A 393 -23.76 0.67 4.57
C PRO A 393 -23.03 -0.65 4.90
N ALA A 394 -23.19 -1.14 6.12
CA ALA A 394 -22.42 -2.26 6.67
C ALA A 394 -22.77 -3.66 6.13
N ALA A 395 -23.71 -3.79 5.18
CA ALA A 395 -23.91 -5.03 4.43
C ALA A 395 -22.86 -5.23 3.32
N VAL A 396 -22.15 -4.15 2.95
CA VAL A 396 -21.16 -4.13 1.86
C VAL A 396 -19.77 -4.47 2.41
N LYS A 397 -18.97 -5.25 1.66
CA LYS A 397 -17.53 -5.42 1.97
C LYS A 397 -16.77 -4.19 1.47
N PRO A 398 -15.80 -3.62 2.22
CA PRO A 398 -15.16 -4.19 3.41
C PRO A 398 -15.89 -3.94 4.76
N TYR A 399 -16.86 -3.01 4.79
CA TYR A 399 -17.49 -2.49 6.01
C TYR A 399 -18.16 -3.56 6.89
N ALA A 400 -18.60 -4.69 6.33
CA ALA A 400 -19.16 -5.82 7.07
C ALA A 400 -18.26 -6.40 8.19
N SER A 401 -16.96 -6.08 8.21
CA SER A 401 -16.03 -6.44 9.29
C SER A 401 -15.61 -5.27 10.20
N ARG A 402 -16.05 -4.05 9.89
CA ARG A 402 -15.82 -2.83 10.68
C ARG A 402 -16.94 -2.69 11.71
N ILE A 403 -16.78 -3.38 12.84
CA ILE A 403 -17.66 -3.25 14.01
C ILE A 403 -17.25 -2.00 14.78
N THR A 404 -18.23 -1.19 15.16
CA THR A 404 -18.06 0.19 15.64
C THR A 404 -18.95 0.43 16.86
N LEU A 405 -18.47 1.23 17.81
CA LEU A 405 -19.29 1.64 18.95
C LEU A 405 -20.38 2.62 18.48
N ALA A 406 -21.61 2.45 18.99
CA ALA A 406 -22.81 3.10 18.45
C ALA A 406 -23.78 3.63 19.52
N ASN A 407 -23.54 3.34 20.79
CA ASN A 407 -24.23 3.95 21.93
C ASN A 407 -23.37 5.12 22.45
N PRO A 408 -23.93 6.33 22.64
CA PRO A 408 -23.16 7.49 23.09
C PRO A 408 -22.73 7.40 24.56
N ASP A 409 -23.59 6.87 25.43
CA ASP A 409 -23.33 6.73 26.86
C ASP A 409 -22.21 5.70 27.08
N THR A 410 -22.30 4.55 26.41
CA THR A 410 -21.24 3.53 26.41
C THR A 410 -19.94 4.04 25.77
N ALA A 411 -20.01 5.01 24.86
CA ALA A 411 -18.81 5.65 24.32
C ALA A 411 -18.17 6.61 25.31
N ALA A 412 -18.94 7.31 26.15
CA ALA A 412 -18.41 8.09 27.27
C ALA A 412 -17.74 7.18 28.31
N ASP A 413 -18.39 6.07 28.71
CA ASP A 413 -17.82 5.08 29.63
C ASP A 413 -16.49 4.51 29.12
N VAL A 414 -16.44 4.10 27.84
CA VAL A 414 -15.23 3.57 27.22
C VAL A 414 -14.16 4.64 27.03
N ALA A 415 -14.52 5.89 26.72
CA ALA A 415 -13.57 6.98 26.61
C ALA A 415 -12.90 7.32 27.96
N ASP A 416 -13.69 7.40 29.04
CA ASP A 416 -13.14 7.62 30.38
C ASP A 416 -12.27 6.43 30.81
N ALA A 417 -12.71 5.19 30.58
CA ALA A 417 -11.90 4.01 30.88
C ALA A 417 -10.60 3.85 30.05
N PHE A 418 -10.56 4.43 28.85
CA PHE A 418 -9.36 4.45 27.99
C PHE A 418 -8.40 5.58 28.38
N ILE A 419 -8.92 6.75 28.79
CA ILE A 419 -8.13 7.93 29.19
C ILE A 419 -8.64 8.44 30.55
N PRO A 420 -8.35 7.73 31.66
CA PRO A 420 -9.01 7.94 32.96
C PRO A 420 -8.69 9.28 33.63
N ALA A 421 -9.51 9.64 34.62
CA ALA A 421 -9.29 10.80 35.47
C ALA A 421 -7.87 10.77 36.09
N GLY A 422 -7.15 11.90 36.00
CA GLY A 422 -5.72 11.97 36.32
C GLY A 422 -4.78 11.79 35.13
N SER A 423 -5.28 11.36 33.97
CA SER A 423 -4.57 11.52 32.69
C SER A 423 -4.40 13.01 32.37
N VAL A 424 -3.23 13.41 31.88
CA VAL A 424 -2.91 14.79 31.48
C VAL A 424 -2.11 14.76 30.18
N ASP A 425 -2.32 15.73 29.30
CA ASP A 425 -1.46 16.02 28.14
C ASP A 425 -1.30 14.84 27.13
N LYS A 426 -2.33 13.99 27.00
CA LYS A 426 -2.28 12.83 26.10
C LYS A 426 -2.26 13.21 24.62
N VAL A 427 -1.46 12.49 23.85
CA VAL A 427 -1.51 12.43 22.38
C VAL A 427 -2.08 11.06 22.02
N VAL A 428 -3.33 11.05 21.57
CA VAL A 428 -4.04 9.82 21.19
C VAL A 428 -3.87 9.58 19.69
N VAL A 429 -3.48 8.37 19.30
CA VAL A 429 -3.57 7.89 17.91
C VAL A 429 -4.75 6.92 17.83
N GLU A 430 -5.91 7.37 17.35
CA GLU A 430 -7.10 6.54 17.17
C GLU A 430 -7.15 5.97 15.75
N ILE A 431 -7.27 4.65 15.61
CA ILE A 431 -7.46 4.00 14.30
C ILE A 431 -8.83 3.34 14.18
N PHE A 432 -9.36 3.33 12.96
CA PHE A 432 -10.63 2.71 12.61
C PHE A 432 -11.87 3.18 13.41
N PRO A 433 -12.00 4.48 13.76
CA PRO A 433 -13.10 5.00 14.58
C PRO A 433 -14.52 4.71 14.03
N GLY A 434 -14.64 4.37 12.75
CA GLY A 434 -15.93 4.24 12.11
C GLY A 434 -16.63 5.60 12.03
N PRO A 435 -17.93 5.69 12.34
CA PRO A 435 -18.63 6.98 12.43
C PRO A 435 -17.99 7.98 13.41
N GLY A 436 -17.10 7.55 14.31
CA GLY A 436 -16.45 8.43 15.29
C GLY A 436 -17.32 8.71 16.51
N GLN A 437 -18.07 7.72 16.98
CA GLN A 437 -18.82 7.80 18.24
C GLN A 437 -17.86 7.83 19.44
N LEU A 438 -16.79 7.02 19.40
CA LEU A 438 -15.71 7.05 20.40
C LEU A 438 -14.86 8.32 20.26
N THR A 439 -14.49 8.72 19.03
CA THR A 439 -13.80 9.98 18.76
C THR A 439 -14.49 11.19 19.39
N ARG A 440 -15.82 11.29 19.28
CA ARG A 440 -16.62 12.34 19.91
C ARG A 440 -16.63 12.25 21.45
N ALA A 441 -16.65 11.04 22.01
CA ALA A 441 -16.55 10.85 23.45
C ALA A 441 -15.15 11.19 24.01
N LEU A 442 -14.08 10.85 23.29
CA LEU A 442 -12.71 11.28 23.60
C LEU A 442 -12.55 12.81 23.53
N LEU A 443 -13.20 13.48 22.56
CA LEU A 443 -13.27 14.94 22.50
C LEU A 443 -14.11 15.54 23.65
N ALA A 444 -15.13 14.83 24.16
CA ALA A 444 -15.92 15.27 25.31
C ALA A 444 -15.17 15.17 26.66
N LEU A 445 -14.04 14.45 26.72
CA LEU A 445 -13.19 14.45 27.92
C LEU A 445 -12.54 15.83 28.16
N PRO A 446 -12.27 16.19 29.44
CA PRO A 446 -11.67 17.47 29.79
C PRO A 446 -10.39 17.76 28.99
N ARG A 447 -10.24 18.98 28.47
CA ARG A 447 -9.15 19.37 27.57
C ARG A 447 -7.75 19.17 28.16
N GLU A 448 -7.63 19.20 29.48
CA GLU A 448 -6.40 18.86 30.22
C GLU A 448 -5.94 17.40 30.00
N ARG A 449 -6.87 16.45 29.82
CA ARG A 449 -6.53 15.03 29.66
C ARG A 449 -5.87 14.72 28.32
N ILE A 450 -6.33 15.37 27.24
CA ILE A 450 -5.93 15.08 25.86
C ILE A 450 -5.54 16.39 25.16
N ARG A 451 -4.27 16.52 24.80
CA ARG A 451 -3.73 17.60 23.95
C ARG A 451 -4.10 17.41 22.48
N LYS A 452 -4.11 16.17 21.99
CA LYS A 452 -4.14 15.86 20.55
C LYS A 452 -4.81 14.52 20.28
N ILE A 453 -5.63 14.42 19.23
CA ILE A 453 -6.20 13.17 18.71
C ILE A 453 -5.87 13.08 17.22
N ILE A 454 -5.07 12.08 16.83
CA ILE A 454 -4.69 11.79 15.45
C ILE A 454 -5.52 10.59 15.01
N VAL A 455 -6.47 10.82 14.10
CA VAL A 455 -7.46 9.83 13.67
C VAL A 455 -7.08 9.24 12.31
N LEU A 456 -6.83 7.92 12.24
CA LEU A 456 -6.61 7.19 11.00
C LEU A 456 -7.88 6.45 10.56
N GLU A 457 -8.50 6.94 9.49
CA GLU A 457 -9.63 6.29 8.82
C GLU A 457 -9.46 6.39 7.29
N HIS A 458 -9.79 5.33 6.56
CA HIS A 458 -9.66 5.28 5.09
C HIS A 458 -11.00 5.13 4.37
N ALA A 459 -12.09 4.86 5.09
CA ALA A 459 -13.42 4.73 4.50
C ALA A 459 -14.08 6.12 4.36
N ASP A 460 -14.32 6.59 3.13
CA ASP A 460 -14.91 7.91 2.86
C ASP A 460 -16.25 8.11 3.61
N VAL A 461 -17.11 7.09 3.66
CA VAL A 461 -18.40 7.10 4.37
C VAL A 461 -18.30 7.35 5.89
N PHE A 462 -17.12 7.12 6.47
CA PHE A 462 -16.79 7.48 7.85
C PHE A 462 -16.07 8.84 7.91
N LEU A 463 -15.16 9.11 6.97
CA LEU A 463 -14.50 10.41 6.84
C LEU A 463 -15.48 11.58 6.67
N GLU A 464 -16.63 11.37 6.00
CA GLU A 464 -17.71 12.36 5.90
C GLU A 464 -18.19 12.91 7.26
N TYR A 465 -18.11 12.10 8.33
CA TYR A 465 -18.53 12.45 9.69
C TYR A 465 -17.35 12.72 10.63
N LEU A 466 -16.13 12.33 10.26
CA LEU A 466 -14.92 12.61 11.04
C LEU A 466 -14.30 13.96 10.64
N LYS A 467 -14.19 14.24 9.34
CA LYS A 467 -13.56 15.46 8.80
C LYS A 467 -14.20 16.77 9.30
N PRO A 468 -15.52 16.90 9.47
CA PRO A 468 -16.12 18.09 10.06
C PRO A 468 -15.62 18.41 11.47
N LEU A 469 -15.16 17.41 12.24
CA LEU A 469 -14.70 17.61 13.62
C LEU A 469 -13.41 18.45 13.71
N GLU A 470 -12.57 18.44 12.66
CA GLU A 470 -11.37 19.30 12.55
C GLU A 470 -11.71 20.79 12.53
N ALA A 471 -12.98 21.16 12.28
CA ALA A 471 -13.47 22.54 12.34
C ALA A 471 -14.17 22.88 13.66
N THR A 472 -14.31 21.93 14.59
CA THR A 472 -15.04 22.11 15.86
C THR A 472 -14.16 22.01 17.11
N ASP A 473 -13.04 21.29 17.03
CA ASP A 473 -12.05 21.24 18.10
C ASP A 473 -10.63 21.18 17.49
N ASP A 474 -9.74 22.01 17.99
CA ASP A 474 -8.34 22.18 17.57
C ASP A 474 -7.46 20.97 17.90
N ARG A 475 -7.87 20.10 18.83
CA ARG A 475 -7.11 18.92 19.24
C ARG A 475 -7.14 17.80 18.19
N ILE A 476 -8.16 17.73 17.33
CA ILE A 476 -8.36 16.61 16.41
C ILE A 476 -7.75 16.86 15.03
N LYS A 477 -6.92 15.91 14.58
CA LYS A 477 -6.40 15.79 13.22
C LYS A 477 -6.86 14.48 12.59
N VAL A 478 -7.66 14.56 11.53
CA VAL A 478 -8.12 13.40 10.76
C VAL A 478 -7.20 13.20 9.55
N VAL A 479 -6.65 12.00 9.39
CA VAL A 479 -5.73 11.65 8.31
C VAL A 479 -6.33 10.48 7.51
N PRO A 480 -6.51 10.62 6.18
CA PRO A 480 -7.26 9.67 5.35
C PRO A 480 -6.42 8.42 5.00
N LEU A 481 -6.00 7.66 6.01
CA LEU A 481 -5.03 6.56 5.90
C LEU A 481 -5.51 5.29 6.60
N ASN A 482 -4.94 4.15 6.22
CA ASN A 482 -5.29 2.84 6.78
C ASN A 482 -4.38 2.49 7.97
N GLY A 483 -4.94 2.49 9.19
CA GLY A 483 -4.20 2.18 10.43
C GLY A 483 -3.63 0.76 10.53
N GLU A 484 -4.05 -0.20 9.70
CA GLU A 484 -3.39 -1.52 9.58
C GLU A 484 -2.11 -1.48 8.74
N SER A 485 -1.83 -0.38 8.01
CA SER A 485 -0.65 -0.27 7.14
C SER A 485 0.50 0.44 7.85
N TRP A 486 1.65 -0.24 7.96
CA TRP A 486 2.88 0.28 8.59
C TRP A 486 3.37 1.60 7.98
N SER A 487 3.19 1.80 6.67
CA SER A 487 3.56 3.04 6.00
C SER A 487 2.74 4.25 6.46
N SER A 488 1.53 4.06 6.99
CA SER A 488 0.72 5.18 7.48
C SER A 488 1.35 5.86 8.68
N TYR A 489 2.13 5.12 9.49
CA TYR A 489 2.87 5.67 10.63
C TYR A 489 4.14 6.40 10.17
N GLN A 490 4.78 5.94 9.09
CA GLN A 490 5.86 6.71 8.44
C GLN A 490 5.32 8.05 7.93
N THR A 491 4.14 8.07 7.31
CA THR A 491 3.49 9.32 6.88
C THR A 491 3.04 10.21 8.05
N LEU A 492 2.70 9.67 9.23
CA LEU A 492 2.50 10.50 10.42
C LEU A 492 3.78 11.22 10.87
N GLU A 493 4.95 10.61 10.68
CA GLU A 493 6.26 11.21 10.97
C GLU A 493 6.67 12.23 9.90
N GLU A 494 6.44 11.94 8.61
CA GLU A 494 6.64 12.86 7.49
C GLU A 494 5.74 14.12 7.61
N MET A 495 4.48 13.93 8.01
CA MET A 495 3.54 15.00 8.35
C MET A 495 3.83 15.67 9.70
N LYS A 496 4.88 15.23 10.42
CA LYS A 496 5.30 15.74 11.74
C LYS A 496 4.24 15.68 12.84
N LEU A 497 3.20 14.86 12.67
CA LEU A 497 2.08 14.79 13.60
C LEU A 497 2.47 14.17 14.96
N LEU A 498 3.65 13.58 15.07
CA LEU A 498 4.23 13.05 16.30
C LEU A 498 5.53 13.78 16.73
N GLU A 499 5.91 14.91 16.12
CA GLU A 499 7.17 15.61 16.45
C GLU A 499 7.21 16.16 17.90
N ASP A 500 6.03 16.36 18.50
CA ASP A 500 5.82 16.81 19.88
C ASP A 500 5.71 15.64 20.90
N VAL A 501 5.97 14.40 20.49
CA VAL A 501 6.00 13.22 21.36
C VAL A 501 7.43 12.92 21.81
N LYS A 502 7.69 13.07 23.11
CA LYS A 502 9.00 12.75 23.71
C LYS A 502 9.17 11.24 23.82
N THR A 503 10.26 10.70 23.26
CA THR A 503 10.72 9.34 23.58
C THR A 503 11.14 9.26 25.05
N VAL A 504 10.62 8.26 25.76
CA VAL A 504 10.90 7.96 27.17
C VAL A 504 11.58 6.58 27.27
N PRO A 505 12.68 6.44 28.04
CA PRO A 505 13.33 5.15 28.29
C PRO A 505 12.37 4.08 28.85
N TRP A 506 12.60 2.82 28.47
CA TRP A 506 11.67 1.71 28.75
C TRP A 506 11.47 1.41 30.25
N ASP A 507 12.45 1.76 31.08
CA ASP A 507 12.46 1.62 32.54
C ASP A 507 11.72 2.76 33.26
N GLN A 508 11.44 3.89 32.61
CA GLN A 508 10.80 5.07 33.23
C GLN A 508 9.26 4.98 33.27
N GLY A 509 8.72 3.77 33.44
CA GLY A 509 7.28 3.53 33.54
C GLY A 509 6.52 3.50 32.21
N VAL A 510 5.20 3.68 32.27
CA VAL A 510 4.31 3.73 31.10
C VAL A 510 4.41 5.10 30.43
N HIS A 511 4.36 5.14 29.09
CA HIS A 511 4.54 6.38 28.33
C HIS A 511 3.52 7.47 28.78
N PRO A 512 3.99 8.66 29.22
CA PRO A 512 3.08 9.66 29.80
C PRO A 512 2.14 10.26 28.76
N GLN A 513 2.65 10.72 27.61
CA GLN A 513 1.87 11.45 26.60
C GLN A 513 1.20 10.55 25.54
N LEU A 514 1.96 9.77 24.76
CA LEU A 514 1.43 8.97 23.65
C LEU A 514 0.55 7.81 24.13
N HIS A 515 -0.58 7.58 23.46
CA HIS A 515 -1.53 6.50 23.72
C HIS A 515 -2.16 6.03 22.40
N PHE A 516 -2.29 4.72 22.18
CA PHE A 516 -2.89 4.17 20.96
C PHE A 516 -4.32 3.67 21.22
N VAL A 517 -5.27 4.00 20.35
CA VAL A 517 -6.68 3.60 20.46
C VAL A 517 -7.13 2.92 19.17
N SER A 518 -7.91 1.83 19.25
CA SER A 518 -8.31 1.07 18.06
C SER A 518 -9.68 0.39 18.19
N HIS A 519 -10.46 0.42 17.11
CA HIS A 519 -11.51 -0.58 16.86
C HIS A 519 -10.95 -1.70 15.98
N LEU A 520 -10.68 -2.88 16.54
CA LEU A 520 -10.06 -3.98 15.81
C LEU A 520 -11.04 -4.61 14.81
N ALA A 521 -10.66 -4.67 13.53
CA ALA A 521 -11.49 -5.22 12.49
C ALA A 521 -11.77 -6.73 12.73
N SER A 522 -13.04 -7.14 12.60
CA SER A 522 -13.45 -8.54 12.78
C SER A 522 -13.24 -9.35 11.50
N ASN A 523 -11.98 -9.48 11.10
CA ASN A 523 -11.53 -10.25 9.96
C ASN A 523 -10.15 -10.89 10.25
N VAL A 524 -9.50 -11.50 9.25
CA VAL A 524 -8.19 -12.15 9.43
C VAL A 524 -7.06 -11.13 9.60
N TYR A 525 -7.16 -9.95 8.98
CA TYR A 525 -6.17 -8.88 9.09
C TYR A 525 -6.14 -8.29 10.51
N GLY A 526 -7.29 -8.04 11.12
CA GLY A 526 -7.35 -7.63 12.53
C GLY A 526 -6.73 -8.66 13.49
N GLU A 527 -6.90 -9.97 13.23
CA GLU A 527 -6.21 -11.03 14.00
C GLU A 527 -4.69 -11.03 13.79
N GLN A 528 -4.22 -10.70 12.58
CA GLN A 528 -2.80 -10.57 12.28
C GLN A 528 -2.21 -9.30 12.91
N PHE A 529 -2.92 -8.18 12.82
CA PHE A 529 -2.50 -6.87 13.31
C PHE A 529 -2.29 -6.87 14.82
N ILE A 530 -3.27 -7.32 15.63
CA ILE A 530 -3.07 -7.45 17.09
C ILE A 530 -1.92 -8.40 17.44
N SER A 531 -1.74 -9.45 16.62
CA SER A 531 -0.62 -10.40 16.75
C SER A 531 0.73 -9.80 16.33
N GLN A 532 0.75 -8.71 15.56
CA GLN A 532 1.95 -7.94 15.22
C GLN A 532 2.23 -6.86 16.29
N LEU A 533 1.22 -6.20 16.85
CA LEU A 533 1.41 -5.19 17.90
C LEU A 533 2.18 -5.74 19.11
N PHE A 534 1.81 -6.92 19.61
CA PHE A 534 2.58 -7.60 20.67
C PHE A 534 4.00 -8.01 20.24
N ARG A 535 4.25 -8.24 18.95
CA ARG A 535 5.59 -8.59 18.43
C ARG A 535 6.51 -7.38 18.28
N SER A 536 5.98 -6.18 18.09
CA SER A 536 6.79 -4.96 18.05
C SER A 536 7.29 -4.49 19.43
N MET A 537 6.77 -5.02 20.54
CA MET A 537 7.14 -4.58 21.90
C MET A 537 8.57 -4.99 22.35
N PRO A 538 9.07 -6.23 22.14
CA PRO A 538 10.40 -6.62 22.61
C PRO A 538 11.54 -5.87 21.92
N ASP A 539 11.41 -5.69 20.61
CA ASP A 539 12.41 -5.02 19.77
C ASP A 539 12.14 -3.51 19.62
N GLN A 540 11.22 -2.95 20.43
CA GLN A 540 10.85 -1.52 20.49
C GLN A 540 10.56 -0.88 19.11
N GLN A 541 9.87 -1.64 18.25
CA GLN A 541 9.52 -1.23 16.89
C GLN A 541 8.21 -0.43 16.85
N TRP A 542 7.89 0.19 15.70
CA TRP A 542 6.67 0.99 15.53
C TRP A 542 6.58 2.09 16.62
N LEU A 543 5.41 2.36 17.21
CA LEU A 543 5.27 3.38 18.26
C LEU A 543 6.05 3.06 19.55
N PHE A 544 6.44 1.79 19.79
CA PHE A 544 7.21 1.40 20.97
C PHE A 544 8.65 1.96 20.97
N LYS A 545 9.11 2.54 19.86
CA LYS A 545 10.36 3.33 19.80
C LYS A 545 10.33 4.61 20.65
N HIS A 546 9.14 5.03 21.10
CA HIS A 546 8.96 6.14 22.04
C HIS A 546 8.92 5.67 23.50
N GLY A 547 8.99 4.36 23.77
CA GLY A 547 8.88 3.77 25.11
C GLY A 547 7.65 2.89 25.27
N ARG A 548 7.21 2.66 26.51
CA ARG A 548 6.08 1.78 26.87
C ARG A 548 4.72 2.42 26.56
N VAL A 549 4.40 2.58 25.28
CA VAL A 549 3.14 3.16 24.80
C VAL A 549 1.96 2.28 25.23
N PRO A 550 1.00 2.78 26.05
CA PRO A 550 -0.23 2.07 26.36
C PRO A 550 -1.16 2.03 25.14
N MET A 551 -1.94 0.96 25.04
CA MET A 551 -2.94 0.77 23.99
C MET A 551 -4.31 0.46 24.60
N SER A 552 -5.38 0.97 23.97
CA SER A 552 -6.76 0.69 24.37
C SER A 552 -7.58 0.25 23.16
N ILE A 553 -8.16 -0.95 23.20
CA ILE A 553 -8.65 -1.65 22.00
C ILE A 553 -10.05 -2.22 22.22
N LEU A 554 -10.98 -1.89 21.33
CA LEU A 554 -12.27 -2.55 21.18
C LEU A 554 -12.11 -3.75 20.24
N LEU A 555 -12.35 -4.96 20.74
CA LEU A 555 -12.19 -6.20 19.98
C LEU A 555 -13.21 -7.28 20.37
N SER A 556 -13.36 -8.31 19.52
CA SER A 556 -14.30 -9.41 19.81
C SER A 556 -13.83 -10.28 20.98
N GLU A 557 -14.79 -10.79 21.76
CA GLU A 557 -14.57 -11.66 22.92
C GLU A 557 -13.80 -12.96 22.56
N TYR A 558 -13.90 -13.41 21.30
CA TYR A 558 -13.11 -14.52 20.77
C TYR A 558 -11.60 -14.22 20.73
N ILE A 559 -11.22 -12.98 20.40
CA ILE A 559 -9.82 -12.54 20.41
C ILE A 559 -9.37 -12.22 21.83
N TRP A 560 -10.23 -11.64 22.67
CA TRP A 560 -9.93 -11.41 24.09
C TRP A 560 -9.50 -12.69 24.80
N LYS A 561 -10.32 -13.74 24.70
CA LYS A 561 -10.04 -15.07 25.27
C LYS A 561 -8.75 -15.71 24.72
N ARG A 562 -8.30 -15.33 23.51
CA ARG A 562 -7.03 -15.77 22.91
C ARG A 562 -5.82 -14.94 23.31
N ILE A 563 -6.00 -13.70 23.74
CA ILE A 563 -4.96 -12.87 24.36
C ILE A 563 -4.69 -13.42 25.77
N LEU A 564 -5.74 -13.61 26.59
CA LEU A 564 -5.62 -14.18 27.93
C LEU A 564 -5.13 -15.65 27.92
N GLY A 565 -5.85 -16.53 27.21
CA GLY A 565 -5.50 -17.96 27.15
C GLY A 565 -5.71 -18.74 28.45
N ASP A 566 -6.65 -18.30 29.31
CA ASP A 566 -6.91 -18.82 30.67
C ASP A 566 -7.19 -20.33 30.75
N SER A 567 -7.57 -20.94 29.63
CA SER A 567 -7.75 -22.39 29.54
C SER A 567 -6.76 -23.01 28.57
N VAL A 568 -6.22 -24.16 28.98
CA VAL A 568 -5.39 -25.09 28.20
C VAL A 568 -5.95 -25.39 26.80
N ARG A 569 -7.28 -25.28 26.60
CA ARG A 569 -7.95 -25.41 25.29
C ARG A 569 -7.77 -24.18 24.40
N ILE A 570 -7.92 -22.97 24.94
CA ILE A 570 -7.89 -21.71 24.18
C ILE A 570 -6.45 -21.20 23.95
N ARG A 571 -5.56 -21.41 24.93
CA ARG A 571 -4.15 -20.97 24.91
C ARG A 571 -3.46 -21.31 23.58
N CYS A 572 -2.82 -20.31 22.98
CA CYS A 572 -2.15 -20.41 21.68
C CYS A 572 -0.93 -19.49 21.61
N LYS A 573 -0.24 -19.45 20.46
CA LYS A 573 0.95 -18.59 20.22
C LYS A 573 0.71 -17.11 20.58
N LEU A 574 -0.50 -16.59 20.31
CA LEU A 574 -0.89 -15.23 20.67
C LEU A 574 -0.91 -15.02 22.20
N SER A 575 -1.46 -15.98 22.95
CA SER A 575 -1.53 -15.92 24.41
C SER A 575 -0.16 -15.93 25.05
N MET A 576 0.75 -16.77 24.54
CA MET A 576 2.11 -16.87 25.07
C MET A 576 2.94 -15.62 24.79
N ILE A 577 2.79 -15.00 23.62
CA ILE A 577 3.51 -13.76 23.30
C ILE A 577 2.90 -12.59 24.07
N ALA A 578 1.57 -12.43 24.09
CA ALA A 578 0.92 -11.34 24.83
C ALA A 578 1.30 -11.34 26.33
N ALA A 579 1.14 -12.47 27.01
CA ALA A 579 1.50 -12.62 28.43
C ALA A 579 3.02 -12.56 28.70
N ALA A 580 3.88 -12.60 27.67
CA ALA A 580 5.32 -12.43 27.79
C ALA A 580 5.80 -10.98 27.58
N VAL A 581 4.93 -10.09 27.09
CA VAL A 581 5.30 -8.70 26.70
C VAL A 581 4.41 -7.61 27.30
N ALA A 582 3.16 -7.92 27.68
CA ALA A 582 2.18 -6.92 28.13
C ALA A 582 1.26 -7.45 29.23
N SER A 583 0.87 -6.55 30.15
CA SER A 583 -0.36 -6.72 30.93
C SER A 583 -1.55 -6.39 30.02
N CYS A 584 -2.64 -7.15 30.14
CA CYS A 584 -3.89 -6.90 29.42
C CYS A 584 -5.08 -7.05 30.38
N GLU A 585 -6.01 -6.10 30.38
CA GLU A 585 -7.14 -6.04 31.30
C GLU A 585 -8.42 -5.51 30.64
N GLU A 586 -9.60 -5.80 31.18
CA GLU A 586 -10.86 -5.20 30.70
C GLU A 586 -10.94 -3.74 31.16
N ALA A 587 -11.05 -2.81 30.21
CA ALA A 587 -11.13 -1.37 30.49
C ALA A 587 -12.49 -1.00 31.09
N VAL A 588 -13.57 -1.58 30.56
CA VAL A 588 -14.90 -1.59 31.19
C VAL A 588 -15.34 -3.04 31.37
N PRO A 589 -16.08 -3.40 32.44
CA PRO A 589 -16.50 -4.78 32.67
C PRO A 589 -17.29 -5.32 31.48
N PHE A 590 -16.99 -6.54 31.03
CA PHE A 590 -17.61 -7.17 29.85
C PHE A 590 -19.13 -6.96 29.69
N LYS A 591 -19.87 -7.00 30.81
CA LYS A 591 -21.33 -6.80 30.85
C LYS A 591 -21.79 -5.41 30.42
N ALA A 592 -21.00 -4.36 30.61
CA ALA A 592 -21.32 -2.98 30.19
C ALA A 592 -21.32 -2.82 28.65
N LEU A 593 -20.84 -3.83 27.93
CA LEU A 593 -20.83 -3.91 26.46
C LEU A 593 -21.81 -4.96 25.93
N GLN A 594 -22.66 -5.54 26.80
CA GLN A 594 -23.68 -6.53 26.43
C GLN A 594 -25.12 -6.06 26.79
N PRO A 595 -26.11 -6.34 25.93
CA PRO A 595 -26.01 -7.15 24.72
C PRO A 595 -25.45 -6.34 23.54
N TYR A 596 -24.63 -6.97 22.69
CA TYR A 596 -24.00 -6.36 21.52
C TYR A 596 -24.91 -5.41 20.71
N THR A 597 -26.18 -5.79 20.52
CA THR A 597 -27.20 -5.00 19.79
C THR A 597 -27.54 -3.65 20.42
N GLU A 598 -27.26 -3.43 21.70
CA GLU A 598 -27.51 -2.16 22.40
C GLU A 598 -26.31 -1.21 22.32
N HIS A 599 -25.08 -1.71 22.14
CA HIS A 599 -23.86 -0.89 22.16
C HIS A 599 -23.19 -0.71 20.79
N PHE A 600 -23.27 -1.69 19.88
CA PHE A 600 -22.46 -1.72 18.65
C PHE A 600 -23.29 -1.57 17.37
N TYR A 601 -22.57 -1.30 16.27
CA TYR A 601 -23.06 -1.32 14.90
C TYR A 601 -22.03 -2.04 14.00
N PRO A 602 -22.44 -2.87 13.02
CA PRO A 602 -23.82 -3.16 12.61
C PRO A 602 -24.53 -4.23 13.44
N PRO A 603 -25.88 -4.29 13.43
CA PRO A 603 -26.64 -5.38 14.03
C PRO A 603 -26.44 -6.71 13.28
N PRO A 604 -26.55 -7.87 13.96
CA PRO A 604 -26.48 -9.19 13.34
C PRO A 604 -27.56 -9.39 12.27
N SER A 605 -27.20 -10.04 11.14
CA SER A 605 -28.10 -10.16 9.99
C SER A 605 -29.11 -11.31 10.14
N SER A 606 -30.40 -10.96 10.07
CA SER A 606 -31.55 -11.85 10.24
C SER A 606 -31.63 -13.01 9.22
N GLN A 607 -31.05 -12.84 8.03
CA GLN A 607 -30.97 -13.88 7.00
C GLN A 607 -30.15 -15.12 7.43
N THR A 608 -29.35 -15.04 8.50
CA THR A 608 -28.47 -16.14 8.96
C THR A 608 -29.23 -17.30 9.65
N ARG A 609 -30.58 -17.27 9.72
CA ARG A 609 -31.37 -18.41 10.22
C ARG A 609 -31.56 -19.57 9.22
N ALA A 610 -31.18 -19.42 7.95
CA ALA A 610 -31.50 -20.40 6.89
C ALA A 610 -30.29 -21.16 6.28
N THR A 611 -29.06 -20.63 6.36
CA THR A 611 -27.90 -21.19 5.64
C THR A 611 -27.05 -22.15 6.48
N LYS A 612 -27.39 -23.44 6.42
CA LYS A 612 -26.55 -24.54 6.93
C LYS A 612 -25.30 -24.76 6.06
N THR A 613 -24.26 -23.94 6.26
CA THR A 613 -22.82 -24.27 6.15
C THR A 613 -22.00 -22.99 6.31
N LEU A 614 -21.52 -22.73 7.54
CA LEU A 614 -20.50 -21.72 7.83
C LEU A 614 -19.43 -22.38 8.69
N SER A 615 -18.15 -22.08 8.46
CA SER A 615 -17.11 -22.56 9.36
C SER A 615 -17.23 -21.86 10.73
N VAL A 616 -16.78 -22.55 11.78
CA VAL A 616 -16.77 -22.02 13.15
C VAL A 616 -15.97 -20.70 13.25
N ASN A 617 -14.96 -20.52 12.39
CA ASN A 617 -14.12 -19.32 12.37
C ASN A 617 -14.77 -18.15 11.61
N GLU A 618 -15.61 -18.40 10.60
CA GLU A 618 -16.42 -17.36 9.97
C GLU A 618 -17.56 -16.90 10.90
N ALA A 619 -18.21 -17.84 11.59
CA ALA A 619 -19.27 -17.52 12.55
C ALA A 619 -18.80 -16.56 13.65
N ARG A 620 -17.58 -16.76 14.17
CA ARG A 620 -16.95 -15.90 15.20
C ARG A 620 -16.65 -14.47 14.74
N ARG A 621 -16.49 -14.24 13.43
CA ARG A 621 -16.08 -12.95 12.85
C ARG A 621 -17.26 -12.11 12.34
N LYS A 622 -18.50 -12.55 12.57
CA LYS A 622 -19.70 -11.80 12.17
C LYS A 622 -20.09 -10.72 13.18
N ALA A 623 -20.73 -9.67 12.67
CA ALA A 623 -21.57 -8.78 13.47
C ALA A 623 -22.56 -9.58 14.33
N GLY A 624 -22.63 -9.26 15.63
CA GLY A 624 -23.36 -10.03 16.64
C GLY A 624 -22.48 -10.84 17.60
N THR A 625 -21.21 -11.08 17.28
CA THR A 625 -20.24 -11.61 18.27
C THR A 625 -20.04 -10.59 19.39
N PRO A 626 -20.08 -10.97 20.68
CA PRO A 626 -19.78 -10.07 21.80
C PRO A 626 -18.43 -9.36 21.66
N PHE A 627 -18.39 -8.09 22.09
CA PHE A 627 -17.20 -7.24 22.09
C PHE A 627 -16.75 -6.87 23.51
N VAL A 628 -15.47 -6.52 23.63
CA VAL A 628 -14.77 -6.16 24.87
C VAL A 628 -13.92 -4.92 24.58
N ALA A 629 -13.86 -3.99 25.52
CA ALA A 629 -12.88 -2.91 25.53
C ALA A 629 -11.76 -3.31 26.48
N ILE A 630 -10.52 -3.34 26.01
CA ILE A 630 -9.36 -3.75 26.82
C ILE A 630 -8.29 -2.67 26.86
N ASN A 631 -7.59 -2.57 27.98
CA ASN A 631 -6.34 -1.82 28.10
C ASN A 631 -5.18 -2.82 28.01
N VAL A 632 -4.11 -2.41 27.33
CA VAL A 632 -2.89 -3.20 27.11
C VAL A 632 -1.68 -2.33 27.42
N THR A 633 -0.91 -2.75 28.42
CA THR A 633 0.23 -2.00 28.95
C THR A 633 1.49 -2.83 28.79
N PRO A 634 2.47 -2.41 27.95
CA PRO A 634 3.75 -3.10 27.81
C PRO A 634 4.45 -3.28 29.17
N LEU A 635 4.94 -4.48 29.42
CA LEU A 635 5.70 -4.81 30.63
C LEU A 635 7.05 -4.10 30.61
N GLU A 636 7.50 -3.70 31.79
CA GLU A 636 8.84 -3.17 32.01
C GLU A 636 9.87 -4.29 31.76
N ASN A 637 9.73 -5.36 32.53
CA ASN A 637 10.51 -6.57 32.43
C ASN A 637 9.79 -7.56 31.50
N GLN A 638 9.97 -7.37 30.19
CA GLN A 638 9.47 -8.32 29.19
C GLN A 638 10.19 -9.67 29.30
N VAL A 639 9.46 -10.76 29.16
CA VAL A 639 10.00 -12.13 29.17
C VAL A 639 10.67 -12.46 27.83
N ILE A 640 10.17 -11.90 26.74
CA ILE A 640 10.88 -11.85 25.45
C ILE A 640 11.89 -10.71 25.52
N GLN A 641 13.18 -11.05 25.49
CA GLN A 641 14.27 -10.08 25.44
C GLN A 641 14.51 -9.59 23.99
N PRO A 642 15.04 -8.37 23.80
CA PRO A 642 15.38 -7.84 22.46
C PRO A 642 16.26 -8.81 21.66
N GLY A 643 15.99 -8.94 20.36
CA GLY A 643 16.70 -9.85 19.46
C GLY A 643 16.39 -11.35 19.63
N LEU A 644 15.54 -11.73 20.60
CA LEU A 644 15.10 -13.12 20.78
C LEU A 644 13.75 -13.44 20.13
N LEU A 645 13.02 -12.43 19.63
CA LEU A 645 11.68 -12.57 19.06
C LEU A 645 11.59 -13.68 18.00
N LEU A 646 12.52 -13.71 17.05
CA LEU A 646 12.55 -14.75 16.00
C LEU A 646 12.75 -16.17 16.57
N LYS A 647 13.50 -16.32 17.67
CA LYS A 647 13.71 -17.60 18.34
C LYS A 647 12.44 -18.04 19.09
N TRP A 648 11.76 -17.10 19.74
CA TRP A 648 10.45 -17.33 20.35
C TRP A 648 9.42 -17.76 19.32
N ASP A 649 9.32 -17.05 18.19
CA ASP A 649 8.36 -17.38 17.13
C ASP A 649 8.72 -18.71 16.44
N TYR A 650 10.00 -19.04 16.25
CA TYR A 650 10.45 -20.34 15.77
C TYR A 650 10.03 -21.47 16.70
N CYS A 651 10.33 -21.37 17.99
CA CYS A 651 10.01 -22.41 18.98
C CYS A 651 8.50 -22.58 19.15
N LEU A 652 7.76 -21.47 19.29
CA LEU A 652 6.31 -21.47 19.31
C LEU A 652 5.72 -21.99 17.99
N ARG A 653 6.35 -21.73 16.83
CA ARG A 653 5.85 -22.17 15.52
C ARG A 653 5.79 -23.68 15.41
N HIS A 654 6.89 -24.36 15.68
CA HIS A 654 7.03 -25.81 15.50
C HIS A 654 6.34 -26.60 16.62
N LEU A 655 6.53 -26.21 17.88
CA LEU A 655 6.01 -26.99 19.02
C LEU A 655 4.47 -26.92 19.15
N TYR A 656 3.84 -25.76 18.87
CA TYR A 656 2.37 -25.65 18.96
C TYR A 656 1.61 -26.43 17.88
N VAL A 657 2.27 -26.99 16.86
CA VAL A 657 1.66 -27.99 15.96
C VAL A 657 1.22 -29.20 16.79
N ASN A 658 2.14 -29.73 17.59
CA ASN A 658 1.93 -30.89 18.47
C ASN A 658 1.65 -30.46 19.91
N ARG A 659 0.81 -29.42 20.09
CA ARG A 659 0.58 -28.74 21.39
C ARG A 659 0.10 -29.63 22.55
N ALA A 660 -0.41 -30.83 22.30
CA ALA A 660 -0.88 -31.77 23.33
C ALA A 660 0.17 -32.85 23.69
N THR A 661 1.32 -32.85 23.02
CA THR A 661 2.40 -33.82 23.21
C THR A 661 3.32 -33.38 24.36
N PRO A 662 3.81 -34.31 25.22
CA PRO A 662 4.86 -34.03 26.21
C PRO A 662 6.09 -33.38 25.59
N ILE A 663 6.67 -32.38 26.25
CA ILE A 663 7.73 -31.53 25.69
C ILE A 663 8.94 -32.35 25.23
N LYS A 664 9.37 -33.38 25.98
CA LYS A 664 10.45 -34.31 25.58
C LYS A 664 10.25 -34.94 24.19
N ASN A 665 9.00 -35.20 23.83
CA ASN A 665 8.61 -35.83 22.58
C ASN A 665 8.27 -34.80 21.48
N ALA A 666 8.09 -33.53 21.84
CA ALA A 666 7.82 -32.43 20.92
C ALA A 666 9.11 -31.70 20.48
N LEU A 667 10.14 -31.62 21.32
CA LEU A 667 11.41 -30.96 20.99
C LEU A 667 12.08 -31.43 19.68
N PRO A 668 12.02 -32.70 19.24
CA PRO A 668 12.56 -33.13 17.95
C PRO A 668 12.04 -32.34 16.73
N PHE A 669 10.87 -31.71 16.82
CA PHE A 669 10.32 -30.84 15.78
C PHE A 669 11.01 -29.46 15.69
N LEU A 670 11.94 -29.12 16.59
CA LEU A 670 12.83 -27.97 16.46
C LEU A 670 14.06 -28.29 15.60
N ALA A 671 14.71 -29.41 15.89
CA ALA A 671 15.92 -29.92 15.23
C ALA A 671 16.29 -31.33 15.76
N PRO A 672 17.14 -32.09 15.05
CA PRO A 672 17.75 -33.31 15.58
C PRO A 672 18.43 -33.08 16.94
N ASN A 673 18.28 -34.05 17.87
CA ASN A 673 18.85 -34.00 19.22
C ASN A 673 18.36 -32.84 20.13
N ALA A 674 17.34 -32.07 19.73
CA ALA A 674 16.79 -30.96 20.53
C ALA A 674 16.22 -31.38 21.90
N GLN A 675 16.02 -32.68 22.18
CA GLN A 675 15.73 -33.17 23.53
C GLN A 675 16.84 -32.81 24.55
N SER A 676 18.06 -32.51 24.09
CA SER A 676 19.14 -32.05 24.96
C SER A 676 18.86 -30.70 25.63
N LEU A 677 17.95 -29.88 25.08
CA LEU A 677 17.59 -28.57 25.62
C LEU A 677 17.04 -28.66 27.05
N LEU A 678 16.33 -29.74 27.40
CA LEU A 678 15.79 -29.95 28.76
C LEU A 678 16.88 -30.08 29.83
N LYS A 679 18.15 -30.29 29.48
CA LYS A 679 19.25 -30.38 30.45
C LYS A 679 19.61 -29.03 31.09
N GLY A 680 19.12 -27.92 30.53
CA GLY A 680 19.35 -26.55 31.01
C GLY A 680 18.08 -25.85 31.51
N THR A 681 17.04 -26.61 31.87
CA THR A 681 15.72 -26.08 32.25
C THR A 681 15.09 -26.93 33.37
N ASP A 682 14.27 -26.33 34.23
CA ASP A 682 13.56 -27.03 35.32
C ASP A 682 12.23 -27.68 34.88
N ILE A 683 11.98 -27.74 33.57
CA ILE A 683 10.74 -28.24 32.96
C ILE A 683 10.62 -29.76 33.13
N ASP A 684 9.51 -30.27 33.70
CA ASP A 684 9.22 -31.71 33.70
C ASP A 684 9.13 -32.21 32.23
N PRO A 685 9.96 -33.18 31.80
CA PRO A 685 9.91 -33.76 30.47
C PRO A 685 8.52 -34.30 30.04
N LYS A 686 7.60 -34.51 30.98
CA LYS A 686 6.20 -34.94 30.76
C LYS A 686 5.21 -33.79 30.50
N THR A 687 5.50 -32.55 30.91
CA THR A 687 4.61 -31.39 30.70
C THR A 687 4.30 -31.24 29.22
N THR A 688 3.02 -31.08 28.85
CA THR A 688 2.66 -30.94 27.43
C THR A 688 2.85 -29.51 26.95
N VAL A 689 3.18 -29.31 25.67
CA VAL A 689 3.57 -28.00 25.11
C VAL A 689 2.57 -26.86 25.39
N ARG A 690 1.28 -27.15 25.42
CA ARG A 690 0.21 -26.18 25.77
C ARG A 690 0.14 -25.85 27.28
N ASP A 691 0.62 -26.75 28.13
CA ASP A 691 0.51 -26.61 29.58
C ASP A 691 1.65 -25.71 30.12
N LEU A 692 2.82 -25.72 29.45
CA LEU A 692 3.99 -24.86 29.69
C LEU A 692 3.60 -23.40 29.96
N THR A 693 4.15 -22.86 31.05
CA THR A 693 4.06 -21.46 31.46
C THR A 693 4.98 -20.56 30.64
N VAL A 694 4.74 -19.25 30.69
CA VAL A 694 5.58 -18.22 30.02
C VAL A 694 7.03 -18.26 30.53
N GLU A 695 7.26 -18.61 31.79
CA GLU A 695 8.61 -18.78 32.35
C GLU A 695 9.30 -20.06 31.87
N GLU A 696 8.60 -21.19 31.77
CA GLU A 696 9.14 -22.40 31.13
C GLU A 696 9.47 -22.16 29.65
N TRP A 697 8.66 -21.37 28.93
CA TRP A 697 8.99 -20.90 27.58
C TRP A 697 10.24 -20.02 27.55
N ARG A 698 10.44 -19.14 28.55
CA ARG A 698 11.69 -18.36 28.69
C ARG A 698 12.89 -19.27 28.82
N GLN A 699 12.85 -20.21 29.77
CA GLN A 699 13.94 -21.17 29.99
C GLN A 699 14.26 -21.95 28.72
N LEU A 700 13.24 -22.48 28.03
CA LEU A 700 13.41 -23.25 26.81
C LEU A 700 14.00 -22.42 25.65
N VAL A 701 13.55 -21.18 25.45
CA VAL A 701 14.07 -20.33 24.36
C VAL A 701 15.45 -19.77 24.71
N THR A 702 15.76 -19.51 25.98
CA THR A 702 17.12 -19.20 26.43
C THR A 702 18.06 -20.39 26.18
N ALA A 703 17.66 -21.61 26.54
CA ALA A 703 18.42 -22.82 26.25
C ALA A 703 18.64 -23.01 24.74
N PHE A 704 17.59 -22.81 23.92
CA PHE A 704 17.68 -22.88 22.46
C PHE A 704 18.61 -21.81 21.88
N HIS A 705 18.64 -20.58 22.43
CA HIS A 705 19.52 -19.52 21.95
C HIS A 705 21.01 -19.89 22.12
N VAL A 706 21.40 -20.49 23.24
CA VAL A 706 22.80 -20.83 23.52
C VAL A 706 23.20 -22.24 23.03
N TRP A 707 22.29 -22.95 22.35
CA TRP A 707 22.50 -24.32 21.92
C TRP A 707 23.33 -24.38 20.63
N PRO A 708 24.52 -25.03 20.61
CA PRO A 708 25.41 -25.04 19.45
C PRO A 708 24.87 -25.76 18.20
N PHE A 709 23.69 -26.37 18.27
CA PHE A 709 23.03 -27.07 17.17
C PHE A 709 21.67 -26.45 16.81
N ALA A 710 21.37 -25.24 17.32
CA ALA A 710 20.20 -24.47 16.88
C ALA A 710 20.34 -24.08 15.40
N PRO A 711 19.31 -24.25 14.56
CA PRO A 711 19.35 -23.81 13.16
C PRO A 711 19.64 -22.31 13.03
N GLU A 712 20.57 -21.95 12.15
CA GLU A 712 20.88 -20.55 11.83
C GLU A 712 19.74 -19.89 11.04
N ASP A 713 19.16 -20.64 10.08
CA ASP A 713 17.95 -20.21 9.38
C ASP A 713 16.69 -20.53 10.20
N LEU A 714 16.12 -19.47 10.79
CA LEU A 714 14.86 -19.52 11.55
C LEU A 714 13.65 -19.07 10.71
N SER A 715 13.82 -18.87 9.40
CA SER A 715 12.80 -18.35 8.48
C SER A 715 11.69 -19.37 8.16
N ILE A 716 10.76 -18.99 7.29
CA ILE A 716 9.69 -19.87 6.80
C ILE A 716 10.18 -20.55 5.51
N THR A 717 11.10 -21.49 5.66
CA THR A 717 11.27 -22.59 4.70
C THR A 717 10.13 -23.61 4.90
N ASP A 718 9.71 -24.29 3.82
CA ASP A 718 8.57 -25.23 3.82
C ASP A 718 8.91 -26.59 4.47
N ALA A 719 9.40 -26.55 5.71
CA ALA A 719 9.73 -27.71 6.53
C ALA A 719 8.49 -28.32 7.22
N ILE A 720 7.42 -28.55 6.45
CA ILE A 720 6.35 -29.50 6.82
C ILE A 720 6.58 -30.76 5.98
N GLY A 721 7.23 -31.76 6.59
CA GLY A 721 7.54 -33.01 5.92
C GLY A 721 6.29 -33.72 5.41
N ILE A 722 6.32 -34.13 4.14
CA ILE A 722 5.35 -35.07 3.57
C ILE A 722 5.83 -36.48 3.93
N ASP A 723 5.02 -37.24 4.67
CA ASP A 723 5.28 -38.65 5.02
C ASP A 723 5.06 -39.58 3.80
N ASP A 724 5.92 -39.46 2.79
CA ASP A 724 5.85 -40.21 1.51
C ASP A 724 6.89 -41.36 1.43
N GLU A 725 7.19 -42.04 2.55
CA GLU A 725 7.92 -43.33 2.58
C GLU A 725 7.10 -44.49 3.19
N LYS A 726 5.87 -44.68 2.69
CA LYS A 726 5.16 -45.96 2.78
C LYS A 726 4.37 -46.31 1.51
N HIS A 727 5.08 -46.73 0.46
CA HIS A 727 4.75 -47.83 -0.47
C HIS A 727 5.75 -47.81 -1.65
N GLY A 728 6.59 -48.84 -1.78
CA GLY A 728 7.65 -48.93 -2.81
C GLY A 728 8.73 -49.93 -2.42
#